data_AF-A0A352CBB2-F1
#
_entry.id   AF-A0A352CBB2-F1
#
_cell.length_a   1.000
_cell.length_b   1.000
_cell.length_c   1.000
_cell.angle_alpha   90.00
_cell.angle_beta   90.00
_cell.angle_gamma   90.00
#
_symmetry.space_group_name_H-M   'P 1'
#
loop_
_entity.id
_entity.type
_entity.pdbx_description
1 polymer ?
#
loop_
_entity_poly.entity_id
_entity_poly.type
_entity_poly.pdbx_seq_one_letter_code
_entity_poly.pdbx_strand_id
1 'polypeptide(L)'
;MALAASPPAQAVDAVSVRSDAPAIDLTSILEFQRSDTDRIQVSTAPGTDGIVRRIEVRAREGGSNWVVFALANNTDDQLDRLIVAPHYRIVSSGLLWPDLGLSRISTITPSTGDRPERQDSATADIFRVTLDPGAVITFVVELRTDKLPQLYLWEPEAYKDKVNSFTLYQGIVIGISGLLALVLTILFVVKGSIMFPAAAALAWSVLVYIGVDFGFWGKVLDMSSGSERVWRASGEAILAATLLVFLFAYLNLSRWHVRYSHITIGWLLFLGSLVALALVDPAVASGIARLSLALIAVFGFALIVYLSTHGFDRAVLLIPTWFLLLVWVIAAGMTVSGSVTNDIVGPALLGGLVLIALLTQGLARLGLALEQSGAAWAYLKAVLLSAPQIIQLILPLTVFAACAFAANQSLVDQEAIVARAVGQGPWALAAPALRIAVICALAQLAIGLFAQPAAFSELRRTILGARAGLVGALVEPGAFVSPAPGLAIYAREQTGTRLEGVFLSDARPGAVPSLHRAESGLLLTVKGAPILVLFDGETRRFLPDGSIDTVKFGQNRVPLDDFGLADFDVLFKASDRFAVDLLAPDLDHYWNAQNRDALAAEGHARLSGPLWCLAMAMLAVLAILGAEPSRTGYGQRIAVAALAAVTMRAFAFALQSFAGEVRFANALQYAAPLFCLGGFALLYWSAAPRRRRRAIAA
;
A
#
# COMPACT_ATOMS: atom_id res chain seq x y z
N MET A 1 55.72 35.75 -20.07
CA MET A 1 54.63 35.95 -19.08
C MET A 1 53.58 36.85 -19.71
N ALA A 2 52.60 36.26 -20.40
CA ALA A 2 51.43 36.99 -20.87
C ALA A 2 50.34 36.83 -19.82
N LEU A 3 49.98 37.92 -19.16
CA LEU A 3 48.82 38.02 -18.26
C LEU A 3 47.57 37.77 -19.10
N ALA A 4 46.96 36.59 -18.96
CA ALA A 4 45.64 36.32 -19.48
C ALA A 4 44.64 37.17 -18.68
N ALA A 5 44.18 38.27 -19.28
CA ALA A 5 43.13 39.10 -18.70
C ALA A 5 41.82 38.30 -18.70
N SER A 6 41.30 38.02 -17.49
CA SER A 6 39.94 37.51 -17.30
C SER A 6 38.95 38.46 -18.00
N PRO A 7 37.91 37.92 -18.67
CA PRO A 7 36.90 38.76 -19.31
C PRO A 7 36.22 39.70 -18.30
N PRO A 8 35.79 40.90 -18.71
CA PRO A 8 35.12 41.84 -17.82
C PRO A 8 33.79 41.25 -17.33
N ALA A 9 33.65 41.09 -16.01
CA ALA A 9 32.41 40.67 -15.36
C ALA A 9 31.30 41.71 -15.59
N GLN A 10 30.26 41.33 -16.33
CA GLN A 10 29.06 42.13 -16.53
C GLN A 10 28.31 42.30 -15.20
N ALA A 11 27.68 43.46 -14.98
CA ALA A 11 26.90 43.70 -13.78
C ALA A 11 25.57 42.93 -13.86
N VAL A 12 25.20 42.27 -12.77
CA VAL A 12 23.96 41.48 -12.70
C VAL A 12 22.76 42.42 -12.54
N ASP A 13 21.68 42.18 -13.29
CA ASP A 13 20.44 42.93 -13.15
C ASP A 13 19.66 42.47 -11.90
N ALA A 14 19.21 43.43 -11.08
CA ALA A 14 18.48 43.14 -9.85
C ALA A 14 16.98 42.93 -10.08
N VAL A 15 16.43 41.87 -9.49
CA VAL A 15 15.00 41.55 -9.53
C VAL A 15 14.30 42.23 -8.36
N SER A 16 13.27 43.03 -8.65
CA SER A 16 12.43 43.63 -7.61
C SER A 16 11.62 42.56 -6.88
N VAL A 17 11.86 42.38 -5.59
CA VAL A 17 11.06 41.52 -4.73
C VAL A 17 9.78 42.26 -4.38
N ARG A 18 8.64 41.71 -4.82
CA ARG A 18 7.32 42.28 -4.51
C ARG A 18 6.77 41.70 -3.21
N SER A 19 6.07 42.51 -2.44
CA SER A 19 5.41 42.09 -1.20
C SER A 19 4.16 41.23 -1.45
N ASP A 20 3.48 41.43 -2.58
CA ASP A 20 2.23 40.75 -2.95
C ASP A 20 2.42 39.42 -3.68
N ALA A 21 3.65 39.06 -4.06
CA ALA A 21 3.95 37.84 -4.77
C ALA A 21 4.31 36.71 -3.79
N PRO A 22 3.48 35.64 -3.66
CA PRO A 22 3.75 34.55 -2.73
C PRO A 22 4.98 33.72 -3.12
N ALA A 23 5.32 33.69 -4.40
CA ALA A 23 6.50 33.03 -4.94
C ALA A 23 7.00 33.74 -6.19
N ILE A 24 8.32 33.92 -6.29
CA ILE A 24 9.01 34.49 -7.45
C ILE A 24 9.96 33.43 -7.99
N ASP A 25 9.80 33.08 -9.28
CA ASP A 25 10.73 32.17 -9.96
C ASP A 25 12.00 32.94 -10.34
N LEU A 26 13.14 32.51 -9.78
CA LEU A 26 14.45 33.10 -10.07
C LEU A 26 15.21 32.32 -11.15
N THR A 27 14.69 31.17 -11.58
CA THR A 27 15.42 30.20 -12.41
C THR A 27 15.89 30.78 -13.75
N SER A 28 15.09 31.65 -14.37
CA SER A 28 15.40 32.27 -15.66
C SER A 28 16.42 33.41 -15.59
N ILE A 29 16.78 33.87 -14.38
CA ILE A 29 17.59 35.07 -14.12
C ILE A 29 18.95 34.68 -13.51
N LEU A 30 19.20 33.39 -13.34
CA LEU A 30 20.45 32.87 -12.80
C LEU A 30 21.58 33.02 -13.81
N GLU A 31 22.65 33.73 -13.43
CA GLU A 31 23.86 33.77 -14.22
C GLU A 31 24.81 32.67 -13.75
N PHE A 32 24.97 31.63 -14.57
CA PHE A 32 25.89 30.52 -14.28
C PHE A 32 27.31 30.93 -14.62
N GLN A 33 28.21 30.85 -13.64
CA GLN A 33 29.62 31.14 -13.79
C GLN A 33 30.46 29.94 -13.36
N ARG A 34 31.58 29.71 -14.06
CA ARG A 34 32.53 28.64 -13.73
C ARG A 34 33.91 29.25 -13.51
N SER A 35 34.57 28.87 -12.42
CA SER A 35 35.93 29.32 -12.10
C SER A 35 36.90 28.15 -12.12
N ASP A 36 38.08 28.36 -12.68
CA ASP A 36 39.19 27.40 -12.63
C ASP A 36 39.87 27.35 -11.25
N THR A 37 39.56 28.31 -10.38
CA THR A 37 40.14 28.45 -9.04
C THR A 37 39.07 28.41 -7.95
N ASP A 38 39.47 28.29 -6.68
CA ASP A 38 38.55 28.32 -5.53
C ASP A 38 37.93 29.70 -5.26
N ARG A 39 38.11 30.67 -6.17
CA ARG A 39 37.61 32.05 -6.03
C ARG A 39 36.86 32.51 -7.25
N ILE A 40 35.90 33.40 -7.03
CA ILE A 40 35.17 34.08 -8.09
C ILE A 40 35.09 35.57 -7.80
N GLN A 41 35.31 36.38 -8.83
CA GLN A 41 35.14 37.83 -8.77
C GLN A 41 33.87 38.21 -9.52
N VAL A 42 32.93 38.84 -8.80
CA VAL A 42 31.61 39.16 -9.31
C VAL A 42 31.38 40.66 -9.18
N SER A 43 30.85 41.27 -10.24
CA SER A 43 30.35 42.66 -10.23
C SER A 43 28.94 42.66 -9.65
N THR A 44 28.72 43.33 -8.51
CA THR A 44 27.40 43.42 -7.87
C THR A 44 26.42 44.23 -8.72
N ALA A 45 25.13 43.98 -8.54
CA ALA A 45 24.11 44.88 -9.08
C ALA A 45 24.33 46.32 -8.58
N PRO A 46 23.98 47.34 -9.39
CA PRO A 46 24.01 48.73 -8.94
C PRO A 46 23.10 48.90 -7.72
N GLY A 47 23.66 49.38 -6.61
CA GLY A 47 22.86 49.76 -5.45
C GLY A 47 22.00 51.00 -5.71
N THR A 48 21.27 51.47 -4.70
CA THR A 48 20.57 52.76 -4.72
C THR A 48 21.48 53.93 -5.09
N ASP A 49 22.77 53.82 -4.78
CA ASP A 49 23.79 54.83 -5.03
C ASP A 49 24.35 54.77 -6.47
N GLY A 50 23.91 53.80 -7.29
CA GLY A 50 24.38 53.56 -8.66
C GLY A 50 25.78 52.96 -8.77
N ILE A 51 26.44 52.64 -7.64
CA ILE A 51 27.81 52.12 -7.59
C ILE A 51 27.80 50.59 -7.76
N VAL A 52 28.56 50.10 -8.74
CA VAL A 52 28.88 48.68 -8.93
C VAL A 52 30.12 48.34 -8.12
N ARG A 53 30.02 47.38 -7.19
CA ARG A 53 31.14 46.91 -6.37
C ARG A 53 31.66 45.58 -6.94
N ARG A 54 32.95 45.30 -6.77
CA ARG A 54 33.51 43.97 -7.04
C ARG A 54 33.68 43.22 -5.74
N ILE A 55 33.07 42.04 -5.65
CA ILE A 55 33.21 41.14 -4.52
C ILE A 55 33.99 39.90 -4.96
N GLU A 56 34.94 39.48 -4.13
CA GLU A 56 35.67 38.22 -4.30
C GLU A 56 35.13 37.22 -3.28
N VAL A 57 34.57 36.13 -3.77
CA VAL A 57 34.01 35.05 -2.94
C VAL A 57 34.89 33.83 -3.09
N ARG A 58 35.23 33.21 -1.96
CA ARG A 58 36.02 31.98 -1.90
C ARG A 58 35.11 30.78 -1.60
N ALA A 59 35.30 29.70 -2.34
CA ALA A 59 34.61 28.42 -2.17
C ALA A 59 34.86 27.87 -0.78
N ARG A 60 33.79 27.38 -0.14
CA ARG A 60 33.87 26.75 1.18
C ARG A 60 34.15 25.25 1.07
N GLU A 61 33.61 24.61 0.04
CA GLU A 61 33.80 23.18 -0.24
C GLU A 61 34.69 22.93 -1.46
N GLY A 62 35.33 23.99 -1.99
CA GLY A 62 36.20 23.90 -3.15
C GLY A 62 35.43 23.73 -4.47
N GLY A 63 34.15 24.08 -4.50
CA GLY A 63 33.35 24.06 -5.73
C GLY A 63 33.85 25.08 -6.77
N SER A 64 33.74 24.71 -8.05
CA SER A 64 34.06 25.56 -9.19
C SER A 64 32.83 26.11 -9.93
N ASN A 65 31.63 25.64 -9.55
CA ASN A 65 30.37 26.02 -10.15
C ASN A 65 29.65 27.05 -9.27
N TRP A 66 29.28 28.16 -9.88
CA TRP A 66 28.71 29.31 -9.19
C TRP A 66 27.47 29.80 -9.90
N VAL A 67 26.53 30.33 -9.13
CA VAL A 67 25.37 31.06 -9.65
C VAL A 67 25.29 32.41 -8.97
N VAL A 68 25.07 33.45 -9.77
CA VAL A 68 24.90 34.80 -9.26
C VAL A 68 23.51 35.31 -9.65
N PHE A 69 22.84 35.96 -8.71
CA PHE A 69 21.63 36.73 -8.95
C PHE A 69 21.54 37.89 -7.97
N ALA A 70 20.75 38.91 -8.29
CA ALA A 70 20.56 40.06 -7.41
C ALA A 70 19.07 40.28 -7.10
N LEU A 71 18.77 40.64 -5.86
CA LEU A 71 17.44 40.96 -5.37
C LEU A 71 17.41 42.40 -4.88
N ALA A 72 16.35 43.13 -5.24
CA ALA A 72 16.10 44.50 -4.79
C ALA A 72 14.80 44.56 -3.99
N ASN A 73 14.85 45.12 -2.78
CA ASN A 73 13.65 45.47 -2.02
C ASN A 73 13.30 46.94 -2.28
N ASN A 74 12.31 47.18 -3.14
CA ASN A 74 11.85 48.53 -3.48
C ASN A 74 10.72 49.03 -2.54
N THR A 75 10.45 48.32 -1.44
CA THR A 75 9.41 48.66 -0.48
C THR A 75 10.01 49.31 0.77
N ASP A 76 9.16 50.00 1.53
CA ASP A 76 9.55 50.64 2.81
C ASP A 76 9.58 49.65 3.98
N ASP A 77 9.10 48.41 3.77
CA ASP A 77 9.04 47.35 4.77
C ASP A 77 10.19 46.36 4.60
N GLN A 78 10.63 45.78 5.72
CA GLN A 78 11.61 44.69 5.71
C GLN A 78 10.94 43.40 5.19
N LEU A 79 11.57 42.76 4.20
CA LEU A 79 11.02 41.56 3.57
C LEU A 79 11.82 40.31 3.96
N ASP A 80 11.14 39.40 4.66
CA ASP A 80 11.65 38.05 4.90
C ASP A 80 11.22 37.12 3.76
N ARG A 81 12.16 36.37 3.20
CA ARG A 81 11.94 35.42 2.11
C ARG A 81 12.73 34.13 2.31
N LEU A 82 12.27 33.06 1.68
CA LEU A 82 12.94 31.77 1.63
C LEU A 82 13.43 31.50 0.22
N ILE A 83 14.74 31.33 0.06
CA ILE A 83 15.32 30.79 -1.16
C ILE A 83 15.18 29.28 -1.08
N VAL A 84 14.44 28.68 -2.01
CA VAL A 84 14.15 27.25 -2.02
C VAL A 84 14.61 26.62 -3.33
N ALA A 85 15.52 25.65 -3.23
CA ALA A 85 15.96 24.80 -4.33
C ALA A 85 15.60 23.34 -4.03
N PRO A 86 14.59 22.75 -4.71
CA PRO A 86 14.20 21.36 -4.47
C PRO A 86 15.34 20.41 -4.87
N HIS A 87 15.56 19.36 -4.06
CA HIS A 87 16.56 18.34 -4.37
C HIS A 87 16.17 17.57 -5.63
N TYR A 88 14.92 17.10 -5.69
CA TYR A 88 14.38 16.26 -6.75
C TYR A 88 13.13 16.87 -7.38
N ARG A 89 13.02 16.74 -8.70
CA ARG A 89 11.80 17.00 -9.46
C ARG A 89 11.70 15.99 -10.59
N ILE A 90 10.55 15.33 -10.73
CA ILE A 90 10.35 14.38 -11.84
C ILE A 90 10.31 15.09 -13.20
N VAL A 91 9.78 16.32 -13.21
CA VAL A 91 9.70 17.20 -14.38
C VAL A 91 11.12 17.53 -14.85
N SER A 92 11.41 17.24 -16.12
CA SER A 92 12.73 17.48 -16.73
C SER A 92 13.89 16.74 -16.04
N SER A 93 13.60 15.66 -15.29
CA SER A 93 14.65 14.85 -14.66
C SER A 93 15.55 14.15 -15.67
N GLY A 94 15.10 13.92 -16.90
CA GLY A 94 15.82 13.15 -17.92
C GLY A 94 15.51 11.66 -17.89
N LEU A 95 15.44 11.05 -19.08
CA LEU A 95 15.03 9.65 -19.23
C LEU A 95 16.18 8.66 -18.97
N LEU A 96 17.32 8.88 -19.63
CA LEU A 96 18.44 7.94 -19.62
C LEU A 96 19.46 8.24 -18.50
N TRP A 97 19.64 9.52 -18.16
CA TRP A 97 20.46 9.99 -17.04
C TRP A 97 19.59 10.85 -16.11
N PRO A 98 18.70 10.21 -15.33
CA PRO A 98 17.77 10.89 -14.46
C PRO A 98 18.46 11.60 -13.30
N ASP A 99 18.00 12.81 -13.01
CA ASP A 99 18.34 13.53 -11.79
C ASP A 99 17.53 12.99 -10.61
N LEU A 100 18.19 12.31 -9.68
CA LEU A 100 17.56 11.57 -8.58
C LEU A 100 17.56 12.30 -7.23
N GLY A 101 17.95 13.57 -7.19
CA GLY A 101 17.80 14.35 -5.97
C GLY A 101 19.07 14.69 -5.21
N LEU A 102 20.05 15.36 -5.83
CA LEU A 102 21.22 15.87 -5.12
C LEU A 102 20.90 17.11 -4.26
N SER A 103 21.69 17.42 -3.23
CA SER A 103 21.74 18.80 -2.72
C SER A 103 22.40 19.67 -3.79
N ARG A 104 21.80 20.82 -4.09
CA ARG A 104 22.22 21.72 -5.17
C ARG A 104 23.12 22.81 -4.65
N ILE A 105 22.76 23.38 -3.50
CA ILE A 105 23.39 24.57 -2.96
C ILE A 105 24.27 24.18 -1.76
N SER A 106 25.54 24.53 -1.84
CA SER A 106 26.47 24.36 -0.71
C SER A 106 26.32 25.51 0.28
N THR A 107 26.51 26.73 -0.19
CA THR A 107 26.47 27.96 0.62
C THR A 107 26.01 29.12 -0.25
N ILE A 108 25.34 30.09 0.37
CA ILE A 108 24.98 31.37 -0.25
C ILE A 108 25.78 32.48 0.45
N THR A 109 26.46 33.32 -0.33
CA THR A 109 27.20 34.48 0.18
C THR A 109 26.58 35.77 -0.37
N PRO A 110 26.05 36.65 0.48
CA PRO A 110 25.51 37.93 0.04
C PRO A 110 26.63 38.98 -0.13
N SER A 111 26.38 39.99 -0.95
CA SER A 111 27.27 41.15 -1.13
C SER A 111 27.38 42.01 0.12
N THR A 112 26.30 42.06 0.92
CA THR A 112 26.13 42.90 2.10
C THR A 112 25.17 42.20 3.08
N GLY A 113 25.34 42.43 4.38
CA GLY A 113 24.53 41.83 5.43
C GLY A 113 25.03 40.46 5.89
N ASP A 114 24.24 39.83 6.74
CA ASP A 114 24.56 38.51 7.32
C ASP A 114 24.32 37.38 6.33
N ARG A 115 25.08 36.30 6.48
CA ARG A 115 24.93 35.13 5.62
C ARG A 115 23.58 34.45 5.87
N PRO A 116 22.87 34.03 4.82
CA PRO A 116 21.62 33.30 4.95
C PRO A 116 21.77 32.03 5.79
N GLU A 117 20.86 31.84 6.74
CA GLU A 117 20.80 30.62 7.55
C GLU A 117 20.11 29.51 6.75
N ARG A 118 20.74 28.33 6.69
CA ARG A 118 20.16 27.13 6.08
C ARG A 118 19.14 26.52 7.04
N GLN A 119 17.96 26.21 6.53
CA GLN A 119 16.96 25.43 7.26
C GLN A 119 17.10 23.94 6.92
N ASP A 120 16.94 23.09 7.93
CA ASP A 120 17.01 21.65 7.73
C ASP A 120 15.75 21.15 7.00
N SER A 121 15.96 20.55 5.84
CA SER A 121 14.92 19.90 5.05
C SER A 121 15.49 18.72 4.28
N ALA A 122 14.73 17.63 4.22
CA ALA A 122 15.09 16.43 3.47
C ALA A 122 14.88 16.61 1.96
N THR A 123 13.93 17.46 1.56
CA THR A 123 13.44 17.52 0.17
C THR A 123 13.95 18.73 -0.62
N ALA A 124 14.50 19.73 0.05
CA ALA A 124 14.99 20.95 -0.59
C ALA A 124 16.12 21.62 0.23
N ASP A 125 17.00 22.34 -0.47
CA ASP A 125 17.90 23.30 0.15
C ASP A 125 17.12 24.61 0.38
N ILE A 126 16.91 24.99 1.65
CA ILE A 126 16.16 26.19 2.05
C ILE A 126 17.08 27.14 2.79
N PHE A 127 17.10 28.40 2.37
CA PHE A 127 17.85 29.47 3.04
C PHE A 127 16.92 30.64 3.35
N ARG A 128 16.93 31.10 4.60
CA ARG A 128 16.20 32.32 4.97
C ARG A 128 17.03 33.55 4.65
N VAL A 129 16.42 34.50 3.96
CA VAL A 129 17.01 35.80 3.66
C VAL A 129 16.11 36.92 4.14
N THR A 130 16.74 37.99 4.57
CA THR A 130 16.07 39.21 5.05
C THR A 130 16.59 40.37 4.21
N LEU A 131 15.67 41.09 3.58
CA LEU A 131 15.98 42.21 2.70
C LEU A 131 15.50 43.50 3.36
N ASP A 132 16.45 44.36 3.72
CA ASP A 132 16.14 45.67 4.31
C ASP A 132 15.46 46.59 3.29
N PRO A 133 14.65 47.57 3.74
CA PRO A 133 14.01 48.54 2.85
C PRO A 133 15.01 49.27 1.96
N GLY A 134 14.74 49.34 0.65
CA GLY A 134 15.62 49.97 -0.33
C GLY A 134 16.92 49.22 -0.64
N ALA A 135 17.17 48.05 -0.04
CA ALA A 135 18.42 47.32 -0.24
C ALA A 135 18.46 46.57 -1.59
N VAL A 136 19.61 46.62 -2.24
CA VAL A 136 19.94 45.77 -3.41
C VAL A 136 21.08 44.84 -3.01
N ILE A 137 20.81 43.54 -2.96
CA ILE A 137 21.77 42.52 -2.51
C ILE A 137 22.05 41.56 -3.66
N THR A 138 23.33 41.39 -3.99
CA THR A 138 23.79 40.35 -4.92
C THR A 138 24.14 39.11 -4.14
N PHE A 139 23.57 37.97 -4.52
CA PHE A 139 23.84 36.67 -3.91
C PHE A 139 24.74 35.85 -4.83
N VAL A 140 25.83 35.33 -4.26
CA VAL A 140 26.74 34.38 -4.91
C VAL A 140 26.53 33.02 -4.28
N VAL A 141 26.06 32.06 -5.08
CA VAL A 141 25.71 30.71 -4.66
C VAL A 141 26.79 29.74 -5.11
N GLU A 142 27.38 29.01 -4.16
CA GLU A 142 28.27 27.88 -4.44
C GLU A 142 27.43 26.63 -4.73
N LEU A 143 27.55 26.07 -5.93
CA LEU A 143 26.79 24.89 -6.34
C LEU A 143 27.60 23.61 -6.13
N ARG A 144 26.92 22.56 -5.64
CA ARG A 144 27.47 21.18 -5.60
C ARG A 144 27.35 20.47 -6.95
N THR A 145 26.50 20.97 -7.84
CA THR A 145 26.19 20.35 -9.14
C THR A 145 26.25 21.35 -10.28
N ASP A 146 26.54 20.88 -11.48
CA ASP A 146 26.67 21.71 -12.69
C ASP A 146 25.33 22.28 -13.19
N LYS A 147 24.22 21.78 -12.65
CA LYS A 147 22.85 22.16 -13.02
C LYS A 147 22.07 22.53 -11.78
N LEU A 148 21.28 23.60 -11.90
CA LEU A 148 20.27 23.97 -10.91
C LEU A 148 18.90 23.95 -11.59
N PRO A 149 18.04 22.95 -11.33
CA PRO A 149 16.81 22.74 -12.10
C PRO A 149 15.76 23.81 -11.81
N GLN A 150 15.75 24.38 -10.61
CA GLN A 150 14.74 25.33 -10.19
C GLN A 150 15.22 26.13 -8.95
N LEU A 151 15.00 27.44 -8.94
CA LEU A 151 15.21 28.31 -7.78
C LEU A 151 14.02 29.24 -7.60
N TYR A 152 13.39 29.22 -6.42
CA TYR A 152 12.30 30.14 -6.10
C TYR A 152 12.61 30.95 -4.85
N LEU A 153 12.11 32.17 -4.85
CA LEU A 153 12.00 33.01 -3.68
C LEU A 153 10.56 32.97 -3.17
N TRP A 154 10.34 32.33 -2.04
CA TRP A 154 9.03 32.17 -1.43
C TRP A 154 8.82 33.13 -0.27
N GLU A 155 7.58 33.54 -0.06
CA GLU A 155 7.13 34.04 1.23
C GLU A 155 7.04 32.87 2.24
N PRO A 156 7.49 33.04 3.50
CA PRO A 156 7.54 31.96 4.49
C PRO A 156 6.18 31.26 4.73
N GLU A 157 5.10 32.02 4.91
CA GLU A 157 3.76 31.45 5.15
C GLU A 157 3.20 30.76 3.91
N ALA A 158 3.38 31.35 2.72
CA ALA A 158 2.96 30.73 1.46
C ALA A 158 3.69 29.39 1.19
N TYR A 159 4.98 29.32 1.51
CA TYR A 159 5.74 28.07 1.42
C TYR A 159 5.21 27.02 2.40
N LYS A 160 4.92 27.43 3.64
CA LYS A 160 4.35 26.56 4.67
C LYS A 160 2.98 26.01 4.25
N ASP A 161 2.11 26.85 3.69
CA ASP A 161 0.81 26.44 3.15
C ASP A 161 0.94 25.46 1.98
N LYS A 162 1.91 25.72 1.08
CA LYS A 162 2.27 24.76 0.01
C LYS A 162 2.67 23.41 0.63
N VAL A 163 3.59 23.37 1.58
CA VAL A 163 4.05 22.13 2.21
C VAL A 163 2.89 21.41 2.92
N ASN A 164 2.05 22.15 3.64
CA ASN A 164 0.92 21.59 4.39
C ASN A 164 -0.15 20.99 3.48
N SER A 165 -0.52 21.67 2.38
CA SER A 165 -1.53 21.17 1.45
C SER A 165 -1.13 19.83 0.80
N PHE A 166 0.15 19.67 0.45
CA PHE A 166 0.66 18.40 -0.08
C PHE A 166 0.83 17.32 0.99
N THR A 167 1.07 17.69 2.26
CA THR A 167 1.23 16.71 3.34
C THR A 167 -0.03 15.86 3.55
N LEU A 168 -1.23 16.46 3.48
CA LEU A 168 -2.48 15.71 3.58
C LEU A 168 -2.64 14.73 2.42
N TYR A 169 -2.41 15.19 1.19
CA TYR A 169 -2.46 14.36 -0.01
C TYR A 169 -1.51 13.17 0.07
N GLN A 170 -0.25 13.42 0.45
CA GLN A 170 0.77 12.40 0.63
C GLN A 170 0.34 11.35 1.64
N GLY A 171 -0.21 11.78 2.78
CA GLY A 171 -0.74 10.89 3.82
C GLY A 171 -1.88 10.00 3.31
N ILE A 172 -2.84 10.57 2.56
CA ILE A 172 -3.97 9.81 1.98
C ILE A 172 -3.45 8.76 0.99
N VAL A 173 -2.56 9.14 0.08
CA VAL A 173 -2.02 8.24 -0.94
C VAL A 173 -1.21 7.10 -0.32
N ILE A 174 -0.31 7.42 0.63
CA ILE A 174 0.45 6.39 1.38
C ILE A 174 -0.52 5.46 2.13
N GLY A 175 -1.56 6.03 2.77
CA GLY A 175 -2.56 5.26 3.50
C GLY A 175 -3.33 4.28 2.61
N ILE A 176 -3.80 4.74 1.45
CA ILE A 176 -4.50 3.88 0.47
C ILE A 176 -3.57 2.79 -0.05
N SER A 177 -2.34 3.13 -0.46
CA SER A 177 -1.36 2.14 -0.95
C SER A 177 -0.96 1.13 0.13
N GLY A 178 -0.79 1.58 1.37
CA GLY A 178 -0.45 0.73 2.51
C GLY A 178 -1.58 -0.24 2.86
N LEU A 179 -2.81 0.27 2.93
CA LEU A 179 -3.99 -0.55 3.12
C LEU A 179 -4.12 -1.60 2.00
N LEU A 180 -3.90 -1.18 0.76
CA LEU A 180 -3.95 -2.04 -0.41
C LEU A 180 -2.93 -3.18 -0.36
N ALA A 181 -1.66 -2.85 -0.09
CA ALA A 181 -0.58 -3.82 0.05
C ALA A 181 -0.86 -4.83 1.16
N LEU A 182 -1.36 -4.36 2.30
CA LEU A 182 -1.72 -5.19 3.43
C LEU A 182 -2.88 -6.14 3.09
N VAL A 183 -3.98 -5.61 2.55
CA VAL A 183 -5.15 -6.41 2.10
C VAL A 183 -4.74 -7.52 1.14
N LEU A 184 -3.87 -7.23 0.19
CA LEU A 184 -3.41 -8.22 -0.77
C LEU A 184 -2.51 -9.29 -0.15
N THR A 185 -1.65 -8.89 0.78
CA THR A 185 -0.81 -9.85 1.53
C THR A 185 -1.68 -10.82 2.31
N ILE A 186 -2.75 -10.32 2.93
CA ILE A 186 -3.75 -11.14 3.60
C ILE A 186 -4.45 -12.08 2.61
N LEU A 187 -4.90 -11.56 1.48
CA LEU A 187 -5.59 -12.38 0.48
C LEU A 187 -4.70 -13.49 -0.08
N PHE A 188 -3.39 -13.26 -0.19
CA PHE A 188 -2.43 -14.31 -0.50
C PHE A 188 -2.42 -15.42 0.57
N VAL A 189 -2.40 -15.06 1.85
CA VAL A 189 -2.44 -16.04 2.95
C VAL A 189 -3.74 -16.83 2.94
N VAL A 190 -4.87 -16.19 2.60
CA VAL A 190 -6.20 -16.80 2.63
C VAL A 190 -6.52 -17.62 1.36
N LYS A 191 -6.10 -17.16 0.19
CA LYS A 191 -6.37 -17.81 -1.10
C LYS A 191 -5.07 -18.33 -1.69
N GLY A 192 -4.92 -19.65 -1.74
CA GLY A 192 -3.75 -20.35 -2.31
C GLY A 192 -3.54 -20.23 -3.82
N SER A 193 -3.87 -19.08 -4.43
CA SER A 193 -3.63 -18.80 -5.85
C SER A 193 -2.42 -17.89 -6.02
N ILE A 194 -1.56 -18.21 -7.00
CA ILE A 194 -0.33 -17.48 -7.35
C ILE A 194 -0.58 -16.02 -7.77
N MET A 195 -1.80 -15.67 -8.20
CA MET A 195 -2.12 -14.30 -8.61
C MET A 195 -2.11 -13.29 -7.45
N PHE A 196 -2.49 -13.71 -6.24
CA PHE A 196 -2.52 -12.83 -5.06
C PHE A 196 -1.15 -12.40 -4.55
N PRO A 197 -0.14 -13.28 -4.40
CA PRO A 197 1.19 -12.85 -3.98
C PRO A 197 1.85 -11.92 -5.01
N ALA A 198 1.60 -12.13 -6.31
CA ALA A 198 2.09 -11.23 -7.35
C ALA A 198 1.44 -9.83 -7.27
N ALA A 199 0.13 -9.76 -7.04
CA ALA A 199 -0.58 -8.50 -6.81
C ALA A 199 -0.11 -7.82 -5.51
N ALA A 200 0.11 -8.57 -4.43
CA ALA A 200 0.67 -8.08 -3.17
C ALA A 200 2.05 -7.47 -3.38
N ALA A 201 2.93 -8.16 -4.09
CA ALA A 201 4.27 -7.67 -4.40
C ALA A 201 4.23 -6.35 -5.20
N LEU A 202 3.35 -6.25 -6.19
CA LEU A 202 3.15 -5.01 -6.95
C LEU A 202 2.65 -3.86 -6.05
N ALA A 203 1.67 -4.11 -5.18
CA ALA A 203 1.16 -3.10 -4.25
C ALA A 203 2.20 -2.63 -3.23
N TRP A 204 3.01 -3.55 -2.70
CA TRP A 204 4.16 -3.21 -1.85
C TRP A 204 5.19 -2.39 -2.61
N SER A 205 5.48 -2.74 -3.87
CA SER A 205 6.40 -1.95 -4.69
C SER A 205 5.89 -0.53 -4.95
N VAL A 206 4.59 -0.37 -5.20
CA VAL A 206 3.97 0.96 -5.38
C VAL A 206 4.05 1.77 -4.08
N LEU A 207 3.78 1.15 -2.92
CA LEU A 207 3.94 1.78 -1.62
C LEU A 207 5.39 2.23 -1.36
N VAL A 208 6.37 1.37 -1.65
CA VAL A 208 7.79 1.69 -1.50
C VAL A 208 8.16 2.86 -2.40
N TYR A 209 7.81 2.80 -3.69
CA TYR A 209 8.09 3.85 -4.66
C TYR A 209 7.51 5.21 -4.23
N ILE A 210 6.23 5.25 -3.85
CA ILE A 210 5.55 6.46 -3.40
C ILE A 210 6.14 6.98 -2.08
N GLY A 211 6.42 6.08 -1.14
CA GLY A 211 7.03 6.47 0.14
C GLY A 211 8.43 7.04 -0.01
N VAL A 212 9.18 6.63 -1.04
CA VAL A 212 10.48 7.25 -1.36
C VAL A 212 10.27 8.63 -1.98
N ASP A 213 9.35 8.76 -2.93
CA ASP A 213 9.13 10.04 -3.62
C ASP A 213 8.62 11.14 -2.68
N PHE A 214 7.75 10.79 -1.73
CA PHE A 214 7.25 11.72 -0.71
C PHE A 214 8.22 11.95 0.47
N GLY A 215 9.38 11.29 0.48
CA GLY A 215 10.33 11.37 1.60
C GLY A 215 9.82 10.76 2.90
N PHE A 216 8.75 9.93 2.83
CA PHE A 216 8.20 9.23 4.00
C PHE A 216 9.26 8.29 4.61
N TRP A 217 9.94 7.49 3.78
CA TRP A 217 11.00 6.61 4.27
C TRP A 217 12.21 7.37 4.78
N GLY A 218 12.55 8.52 4.18
CA GLY A 218 13.59 9.41 4.68
C GLY A 218 13.30 9.88 6.11
N LYS A 219 12.07 10.34 6.37
CA LYS A 219 11.60 10.72 7.71
C LYS A 219 11.51 9.53 8.68
N VAL A 220 11.05 8.38 8.21
CA VAL A 220 10.83 7.18 9.03
C VAL A 220 12.11 6.41 9.33
N LEU A 221 13.16 6.54 8.53
CA LEU A 221 14.41 5.79 8.69
C LEU A 221 15.64 6.68 8.92
N ASP A 222 15.45 8.01 8.98
CA ASP A 222 16.52 9.02 9.12
C ASP A 222 17.63 8.84 8.05
N MET A 223 17.20 8.74 6.80
CA MET A 223 18.11 8.41 5.69
C MET A 223 18.91 9.63 5.24
N SER A 224 20.20 9.42 4.94
CA SER A 224 21.00 10.45 4.28
C SER A 224 20.50 10.72 2.85
N SER A 225 20.70 11.94 2.34
CA SER A 225 20.35 12.31 0.95
C SER A 225 21.04 11.42 -0.10
N GLY A 226 22.22 10.90 0.21
CA GLY A 226 22.92 9.91 -0.62
C GLY A 226 22.16 8.59 -0.72
N SER A 227 21.61 8.11 0.41
CA SER A 227 20.84 6.87 0.48
C SER A 227 19.50 6.98 -0.24
N GLU A 228 18.83 8.14 -0.19
CA GLU A 228 17.55 8.34 -0.87
C GLU A 228 17.65 8.12 -2.38
N ARG A 229 18.77 8.50 -3.02
CA ARG A 229 19.01 8.26 -4.46
C ARG A 229 19.01 6.77 -4.80
N VAL A 230 19.71 5.97 -3.99
CA VAL A 230 19.79 4.51 -4.15
C VAL A 230 18.40 3.90 -4.03
N TRP A 231 17.63 4.32 -3.03
CA TRP A 231 16.28 3.82 -2.80
C TRP A 231 15.29 4.23 -3.88
N ARG A 232 15.44 5.42 -4.46
CA ARG A 232 14.63 5.91 -5.60
C ARG A 232 14.89 5.07 -6.85
N ALA A 233 16.15 4.86 -7.20
CA ALA A 233 16.54 4.01 -8.32
C ALA A 233 16.11 2.55 -8.13
N SER A 234 16.32 2.02 -6.91
CA SER A 234 15.88 0.66 -6.55
C SER A 234 14.36 0.53 -6.61
N GLY A 235 13.61 1.54 -6.17
CA GLY A 235 12.15 1.57 -6.23
C GLY A 235 11.61 1.48 -7.65
N GLU A 236 12.23 2.17 -8.61
CA GLU A 236 11.86 2.06 -10.04
C GLU A 236 12.13 0.66 -10.61
N ALA A 237 13.28 0.05 -10.26
CA ALA A 237 13.63 -1.30 -10.70
C ALA A 237 12.70 -2.37 -10.09
N ILE A 238 12.37 -2.26 -8.80
CA ILE A 238 11.44 -3.16 -8.11
C ILE A 238 10.02 -3.00 -8.66
N LEU A 239 9.60 -1.78 -9.01
CA LEU A 239 8.29 -1.53 -9.63
C LEU A 239 8.19 -2.22 -11.00
N ALA A 240 9.23 -2.10 -11.83
CA ALA A 240 9.29 -2.80 -13.10
C ALA A 240 9.28 -4.34 -12.91
N ALA A 241 10.07 -4.85 -11.96
CA ALA A 241 10.17 -6.29 -11.70
C ALA A 241 8.83 -6.87 -11.21
N THR A 242 8.18 -6.22 -10.25
CA THR A 242 6.90 -6.67 -9.69
C THR A 242 5.76 -6.55 -10.69
N LEU A 243 5.77 -5.55 -11.57
CA LEU A 243 4.83 -5.44 -12.69
C LEU A 243 4.98 -6.61 -13.68
N LEU A 244 6.21 -7.02 -13.99
CA LEU A 244 6.50 -8.18 -14.84
C LEU A 244 6.04 -9.49 -14.17
N VAL A 245 6.33 -9.67 -12.88
CA VAL A 245 5.85 -10.82 -12.08
C VAL A 245 4.33 -10.86 -12.09
N PHE A 246 3.66 -9.72 -11.88
CA PHE A 246 2.22 -9.61 -11.91
C PHE A 246 1.64 -10.04 -13.25
N LEU A 247 2.16 -9.51 -14.37
CA LEU A 247 1.70 -9.86 -15.71
C LEU A 247 1.83 -11.37 -15.96
N PHE A 248 2.99 -11.95 -15.62
CA PHE A 248 3.25 -13.38 -15.80
C PHE A 248 2.33 -14.27 -14.96
N ALA A 249 2.16 -13.92 -13.68
CA ALA A 249 1.32 -14.67 -12.74
C ALA A 249 -0.17 -14.59 -13.10
N TYR A 250 -0.65 -13.40 -13.48
CA TYR A 250 -2.05 -13.15 -13.78
C TYR A 250 -2.50 -13.89 -15.05
N LEU A 251 -1.72 -13.78 -16.12
CA LEU A 251 -1.96 -14.46 -17.39
C LEU A 251 -1.67 -15.97 -17.33
N ASN A 252 -1.12 -16.45 -16.22
CA ASN A 252 -0.76 -17.86 -15.99
C ASN A 252 0.09 -18.46 -17.13
N LEU A 253 1.08 -17.69 -17.60
CA LEU A 253 1.92 -18.06 -18.75
C LEU A 253 2.76 -19.31 -18.49
N SER A 254 3.00 -19.65 -17.22
CA SER A 254 3.73 -20.86 -16.79
C SER A 254 3.15 -22.17 -17.33
N ARG A 255 1.83 -22.21 -17.61
CA ARG A 255 1.12 -23.43 -18.01
C ARG A 255 1.24 -23.74 -19.51
N TRP A 256 1.62 -22.77 -20.34
CA TRP A 256 1.50 -22.88 -21.80
C TRP A 256 2.82 -23.16 -22.51
N HIS A 257 3.92 -22.46 -22.17
CA HIS A 257 5.24 -22.72 -22.78
C HIS A 257 6.40 -22.39 -21.84
N VAL A 258 7.34 -23.34 -21.68
CA VAL A 258 8.57 -23.21 -20.88
C VAL A 258 9.43 -22.01 -21.32
N ARG A 259 9.38 -21.63 -22.62
CA ARG A 259 10.13 -20.50 -23.19
C ARG A 259 9.76 -19.15 -22.55
N TYR A 260 8.47 -18.90 -22.26
CA TYR A 260 8.06 -17.66 -21.60
C TYR A 260 8.59 -17.55 -20.17
N SER A 261 8.73 -18.69 -19.49
CA SER A 261 9.31 -18.73 -18.14
C SER A 261 10.79 -18.35 -18.16
N HIS A 262 11.58 -18.89 -19.10
CA HIS A 262 13.00 -18.51 -19.23
C HIS A 262 13.22 -17.04 -19.53
N ILE A 263 12.43 -16.47 -20.47
CA ILE A 263 12.49 -15.04 -20.79
C ILE A 263 12.17 -14.20 -19.56
N THR A 264 11.09 -14.55 -18.84
CA THR A 264 10.67 -13.82 -17.63
C THR A 264 11.72 -13.90 -16.53
N ILE A 265 12.28 -15.08 -16.27
CA ILE A 265 13.35 -15.26 -15.26
C ILE A 265 14.59 -14.46 -15.65
N GLY A 266 15.03 -14.51 -16.91
CA GLY A 266 16.16 -13.73 -17.40
C GLY A 266 15.94 -12.22 -17.23
N TRP A 267 14.73 -11.74 -17.54
CA TRP A 267 14.38 -10.33 -17.37
C TRP A 267 14.28 -9.93 -15.89
N LEU A 268 13.79 -10.81 -15.01
CA LEU A 268 13.79 -10.56 -13.57
C LEU A 268 15.20 -10.52 -12.97
N LEU A 269 16.10 -11.40 -13.42
CA LEU A 269 17.51 -11.36 -13.02
C LEU A 269 18.19 -10.06 -13.47
N PHE A 270 17.87 -9.61 -14.69
CA PHE A 270 18.32 -8.30 -15.20
C PHE A 270 17.80 -7.14 -14.35
N LEU A 271 16.50 -7.11 -14.01
CA LEU A 271 15.94 -6.06 -13.15
C LEU A 271 16.49 -6.13 -11.73
N GLY A 272 16.74 -7.33 -11.20
CA GLY A 272 17.40 -7.54 -9.92
C GLY A 272 18.83 -7.02 -9.89
N SER A 273 19.60 -7.18 -10.99
CA SER A 273 20.96 -6.64 -11.07
C SER A 273 20.99 -5.11 -11.12
N LEU A 274 19.92 -4.44 -11.58
CA LEU A 274 19.81 -2.98 -11.51
C LEU A 274 19.75 -2.47 -10.06
N VAL A 275 19.21 -3.24 -9.12
CA VAL A 275 19.22 -2.87 -7.69
C VAL A 275 20.66 -2.87 -7.17
N ALA A 276 21.49 -3.83 -7.60
CA ALA A 276 22.91 -3.83 -7.26
C ALA A 276 23.66 -2.68 -7.96
N LEU A 277 23.34 -2.39 -9.22
CA LEU A 277 23.91 -1.26 -9.95
C LEU A 277 23.57 0.08 -9.30
N ALA A 278 22.37 0.21 -8.73
CA ALA A 278 21.93 1.42 -8.04
C ALA A 278 22.81 1.78 -6.82
N LEU A 279 23.57 0.84 -6.25
CA LEU A 279 24.53 1.11 -5.19
C LEU A 279 25.78 1.86 -5.69
N VAL A 280 26.12 1.69 -6.97
CA VAL A 280 27.31 2.29 -7.59
C VAL A 280 26.91 3.55 -8.36
N ASP A 281 25.92 3.44 -9.24
CA ASP A 281 25.39 4.53 -10.04
C ASP A 281 23.85 4.49 -10.05
N PRO A 282 23.21 5.22 -9.12
CA PRO A 282 21.75 5.30 -9.06
C PRO A 282 21.13 5.84 -10.35
N ALA A 283 21.78 6.80 -11.02
CA ALA A 283 21.20 7.47 -12.18
C ALA A 283 21.11 6.50 -13.36
N VAL A 284 22.19 5.80 -13.67
CA VAL A 284 22.18 4.79 -14.75
C VAL A 284 21.20 3.66 -14.46
N ALA A 285 21.16 3.16 -13.22
CA ALA A 285 20.21 2.11 -12.83
C ALA A 285 18.75 2.54 -13.03
N SER A 286 18.39 3.76 -12.61
CA SER A 286 17.06 4.33 -12.79
C SER A 286 16.72 4.53 -14.27
N GLY A 287 17.64 5.06 -15.08
CA GLY A 287 17.41 5.24 -16.52
C GLY A 287 17.09 3.92 -17.24
N ILE A 288 17.83 2.86 -16.92
CA ILE A 288 17.57 1.52 -17.46
C ILE A 288 16.25 0.96 -16.94
N ALA A 289 15.93 1.16 -15.66
CA ALA A 289 14.67 0.72 -15.06
C ALA A 289 13.45 1.39 -15.73
N ARG A 290 13.51 2.71 -16.01
CA ARG A 290 12.46 3.45 -16.72
C ARG A 290 12.23 2.91 -18.13
N LEU A 291 13.30 2.66 -18.88
CA LEU A 291 13.21 2.02 -20.20
C LEU A 291 12.58 0.63 -20.11
N SER A 292 13.02 -0.18 -19.14
CA SER A 292 12.46 -1.51 -18.95
C SER A 292 10.98 -1.46 -18.58
N LEU A 293 10.54 -0.52 -17.75
CA LEU A 293 9.14 -0.32 -17.40
C LEU A 293 8.31 0.01 -18.65
N ALA A 294 8.82 0.88 -19.53
CA ALA A 294 8.17 1.20 -20.80
C ALA A 294 8.07 -0.02 -21.72
N LEU A 295 9.13 -0.84 -21.82
CA LEU A 295 9.10 -2.08 -22.59
C LEU A 295 8.08 -3.09 -22.03
N ILE A 296 8.01 -3.24 -20.70
CA ILE A 296 7.02 -4.12 -20.05
C ILE A 296 5.59 -3.64 -20.34
N ALA A 297 5.34 -2.34 -20.29
CA ALA A 297 4.02 -1.79 -20.59
C ALA A 297 3.61 -2.05 -22.04
N VAL A 298 4.48 -1.77 -23.01
CA VAL A 298 4.21 -1.93 -24.45
C VAL A 298 4.10 -3.41 -24.84
N PHE A 299 5.11 -4.23 -24.53
CA PHE A 299 5.08 -5.66 -24.87
C PHE A 299 4.01 -6.40 -24.07
N GLY A 300 3.77 -6.00 -22.83
CA GLY A 300 2.69 -6.56 -22.02
C GLY A 300 1.31 -6.27 -22.61
N PHE A 301 1.07 -5.04 -23.09
CA PHE A 301 -0.18 -4.71 -23.78
C PHE A 301 -0.37 -5.53 -25.06
N ALA A 302 0.68 -5.61 -25.89
CA ALA A 302 0.65 -6.41 -27.12
C ALA A 302 0.36 -7.89 -26.82
N LEU A 303 0.97 -8.44 -25.77
CA LEU A 303 0.71 -9.80 -25.30
C LEU A 303 -0.73 -9.98 -24.81
N ILE A 304 -1.26 -9.03 -24.04
CA ILE A 304 -2.64 -9.06 -23.54
C ILE A 304 -3.64 -9.05 -24.71
N VAL A 305 -3.44 -8.15 -25.69
CA VAL A 305 -4.30 -8.09 -26.89
C VAL A 305 -4.22 -9.39 -27.68
N TYR A 306 -3.01 -9.92 -27.88
CA TYR A 306 -2.80 -11.21 -28.56
C TYR A 306 -3.52 -12.36 -27.85
N LEU A 307 -3.39 -12.51 -26.53
CA LEU A 307 -4.06 -13.58 -25.79
C LEU A 307 -5.58 -13.38 -25.76
N SER A 308 -6.05 -12.14 -25.68
CA SER A 308 -7.47 -11.81 -25.71
C SER A 308 -8.14 -12.24 -27.01
N THR A 309 -7.47 -12.10 -28.17
CA THR A 309 -8.04 -12.55 -29.46
C THR A 309 -8.02 -14.07 -29.63
N HIS A 310 -7.25 -14.78 -28.80
CA HIS A 310 -7.16 -16.24 -28.80
C HIS A 310 -8.03 -16.90 -27.70
N GLY A 311 -9.01 -16.17 -27.14
CA GLY A 311 -10.00 -16.72 -26.21
C GLY A 311 -9.53 -16.88 -24.76
N PHE A 312 -8.48 -16.14 -24.35
CA PHE A 312 -8.09 -16.11 -22.93
C PHE A 312 -8.89 -15.06 -22.16
N ASP A 313 -9.90 -15.50 -21.40
CA ASP A 313 -10.79 -14.62 -20.63
C ASP A 313 -10.04 -13.72 -19.64
N ARG A 314 -8.95 -14.23 -19.04
CA ARG A 314 -8.11 -13.44 -18.13
C ARG A 314 -7.48 -12.23 -18.83
N ALA A 315 -7.09 -12.38 -20.09
CA ALA A 315 -6.44 -11.30 -20.84
C ALA A 315 -7.43 -10.15 -21.14
N VAL A 316 -8.67 -10.48 -21.52
CA VAL A 316 -9.74 -9.50 -21.79
C VAL A 316 -9.91 -8.54 -20.62
N LEU A 317 -9.88 -9.08 -19.40
CA LEU A 317 -10.04 -8.29 -18.19
C LEU A 317 -8.90 -7.30 -17.99
N LEU A 318 -7.65 -7.60 -18.37
CA LEU A 318 -6.54 -6.68 -18.14
C LEU A 318 -6.51 -5.50 -19.10
N ILE A 319 -7.23 -5.55 -20.23
CA ILE A 319 -7.15 -4.54 -21.30
C ILE A 319 -7.34 -3.10 -20.77
N PRO A 320 -8.40 -2.77 -19.99
CA PRO A 320 -8.62 -1.38 -19.57
C PRO A 320 -7.52 -0.87 -18.62
N THR A 321 -7.08 -1.72 -17.70
CA THR A 321 -6.02 -1.37 -16.75
C THR A 321 -4.67 -1.20 -17.44
N TRP A 322 -4.34 -2.09 -18.38
CA TRP A 322 -3.07 -2.04 -19.08
C TRP A 322 -3.02 -0.90 -20.11
N PHE A 323 -4.17 -0.54 -20.68
CA PHE A 323 -4.32 0.69 -21.46
C PHE A 323 -4.05 1.94 -20.59
N LEU A 324 -4.63 1.98 -19.39
CA LEU A 324 -4.39 3.10 -18.46
C LEU A 324 -2.91 3.17 -18.03
N LEU A 325 -2.26 2.01 -17.84
CA LEU A 325 -0.81 1.93 -17.61
C LEU A 325 -0.01 2.49 -18.79
N LEU A 326 -0.39 2.20 -20.04
CA LEU A 326 0.26 2.79 -21.21
C LEU A 326 0.13 4.31 -21.25
N VAL A 327 -1.07 4.83 -20.99
CA VAL A 327 -1.30 6.28 -20.88
C VAL A 327 -0.43 6.88 -19.79
N TRP A 328 -0.32 6.21 -18.65
CA TRP A 328 0.54 6.63 -17.54
C TRP A 328 2.03 6.64 -17.92
N VAL A 329 2.53 5.61 -18.60
CA VAL A 329 3.93 5.56 -19.08
C VAL A 329 4.21 6.68 -20.08
N ILE A 330 3.27 6.98 -20.98
CA ILE A 330 3.39 8.09 -21.94
C ILE A 330 3.43 9.43 -21.18
N ALA A 331 2.52 9.65 -20.23
CA ALA A 331 2.48 10.86 -19.41
C ALA A 331 3.75 11.03 -18.57
N ALA A 332 4.26 9.95 -17.97
CA ALA A 332 5.53 9.94 -17.25
C ALA A 332 6.70 10.27 -18.18
N GLY A 333 6.73 9.69 -19.39
CA GLY A 333 7.73 9.99 -20.42
C GLY A 333 7.73 11.47 -20.83
N MET A 334 6.56 12.06 -21.07
CA MET A 334 6.41 13.49 -21.41
C MET A 334 6.83 14.42 -20.26
N THR A 335 6.65 13.98 -19.02
CA THR A 335 7.04 14.74 -17.82
C THR A 335 8.56 14.72 -17.64
N VAL A 336 9.16 13.54 -17.81
CA VAL A 336 10.60 13.33 -17.67
C VAL A 336 11.39 14.00 -18.80
N SER A 337 10.82 14.07 -20.02
CA SER A 337 11.39 14.80 -21.16
C SER A 337 11.28 16.31 -21.05
N GLY A 338 10.51 16.83 -20.08
CA GLY A 338 10.27 18.26 -19.90
C GLY A 338 9.25 18.84 -20.90
N SER A 339 8.49 18.01 -21.61
CA SER A 339 7.41 18.48 -22.50
C SER A 339 6.20 19.01 -21.72
N VAL A 340 5.99 18.52 -20.49
CA VAL A 340 4.96 19.02 -19.57
C VAL A 340 5.64 19.52 -18.30
N THR A 341 5.57 20.83 -18.07
CA THR A 341 6.24 21.51 -16.97
C THR A 341 5.22 22.11 -15.99
N ASN A 342 4.57 21.26 -15.20
CA ASN A 342 3.63 21.70 -14.16
C ASN A 342 3.90 20.96 -12.85
N ASP A 343 3.91 21.70 -11.74
CA ASP A 343 4.20 21.18 -10.40
C ASP A 343 3.19 20.13 -9.91
N ILE A 344 1.96 20.14 -10.44
CA ILE A 344 0.89 19.21 -10.06
C ILE A 344 1.08 17.83 -10.71
N VAL A 345 1.85 17.75 -11.80
CA VAL A 345 1.97 16.52 -12.62
C VAL A 345 2.66 15.39 -11.85
N GLY A 346 3.67 15.71 -11.04
CA GLY A 346 4.35 14.71 -10.21
C GLY A 346 3.40 14.00 -9.25
N PRO A 347 2.73 14.73 -8.35
CA PRO A 347 1.68 14.17 -7.49
C PRO A 347 0.59 13.43 -8.28
N ALA A 348 0.10 13.99 -9.39
CA ALA A 348 -0.92 13.35 -10.21
C ALA A 348 -0.49 11.98 -10.78
N LEU A 349 0.77 11.86 -11.23
CA LEU A 349 1.33 10.57 -11.69
C LEU A 349 1.38 9.54 -10.55
N LEU A 350 1.75 9.94 -9.34
CA LEU A 350 1.75 9.01 -8.20
C LEU A 350 0.34 8.56 -7.84
N GLY A 351 -0.63 9.48 -7.79
CA GLY A 351 -2.03 9.14 -7.60
C GLY A 351 -2.58 8.23 -8.71
N GLY A 352 -2.19 8.48 -9.96
CA GLY A 352 -2.49 7.63 -11.11
C GLY A 352 -1.92 6.23 -10.97
N LEU A 353 -0.69 6.08 -10.45
CA LEU A 353 -0.07 4.78 -10.19
C LEU A 353 -0.83 4.00 -9.11
N VAL A 354 -1.30 4.66 -8.05
CA VAL A 354 -2.18 4.04 -7.04
C VAL A 354 -3.51 3.60 -7.65
N LEU A 355 -4.11 4.44 -8.49
CA LEU A 355 -5.35 4.10 -9.19
C LEU A 355 -5.15 2.88 -10.10
N ILE A 356 -4.05 2.81 -10.86
CA ILE A 356 -3.70 1.62 -11.65
C ILE A 356 -3.61 0.41 -10.72
N ALA A 357 -2.82 0.49 -9.65
CA ALA A 357 -2.66 -0.60 -8.71
C ALA A 357 -4.02 -1.09 -8.14
N LEU A 358 -4.93 -0.16 -7.81
CA LEU A 358 -6.29 -0.47 -7.36
C LEU A 358 -7.13 -1.16 -8.45
N LEU A 359 -7.11 -0.64 -9.67
CA LEU A 359 -7.88 -1.17 -10.80
C LEU A 359 -7.42 -2.56 -11.22
N THR A 360 -6.10 -2.79 -11.24
CA THR A 360 -5.50 -4.10 -11.49
C THR A 360 -6.09 -5.18 -10.57
N GLN A 361 -6.45 -4.80 -9.34
CA GLN A 361 -7.00 -5.71 -8.33
C GLN A 361 -8.52 -5.81 -8.37
N GLY A 362 -9.22 -4.73 -8.70
CA GLY A 362 -10.67 -4.75 -8.90
C GLY A 362 -11.07 -5.73 -10.02
N LEU A 363 -10.34 -5.69 -11.13
CA LEU A 363 -10.54 -6.56 -12.30
C LEU A 363 -10.13 -8.01 -12.06
N ALA A 364 -9.07 -8.26 -11.27
CA ALA A 364 -8.65 -9.61 -10.85
C ALA A 364 -9.76 -10.42 -10.18
N ARG A 365 -10.72 -9.71 -9.56
CA ARG A 365 -11.85 -10.32 -8.87
C ARG A 365 -13.10 -10.42 -9.75
N LEU A 366 -13.22 -9.62 -10.82
CA LEU A 366 -14.33 -9.68 -11.79
C LEU A 366 -14.25 -10.88 -12.74
N GLY A 367 -13.05 -11.41 -12.99
CA GLY A 367 -12.84 -12.53 -13.90
C GLY A 367 -13.42 -13.88 -13.49
N LEU A 368 -13.93 -13.99 -12.26
CA LEU A 368 -14.64 -15.18 -11.78
C LEU A 368 -16.16 -15.01 -11.83
N ALA A 369 -16.66 -13.84 -12.24
CA ALA A 369 -18.07 -13.46 -12.10
C ALA A 369 -18.77 -13.12 -13.43
N LEU A 370 -18.05 -12.98 -14.55
CA LEU A 370 -18.58 -12.38 -15.79
C LEU A 370 -19.24 -13.36 -16.78
N GLU A 371 -19.81 -14.49 -16.33
CA GLU A 371 -20.60 -15.38 -17.19
C GLU A 371 -22.12 -15.25 -17.06
N GLN A 372 -22.67 -14.42 -16.14
CA GLN A 372 -24.13 -14.21 -16.05
C GLN A 372 -24.54 -12.76 -15.75
N SER A 373 -25.57 -12.28 -16.46
CA SER A 373 -26.18 -10.96 -16.32
C SER A 373 -26.80 -10.79 -14.91
N GLY A 374 -26.14 -9.98 -14.07
CA GLY A 374 -26.52 -9.75 -12.66
C GLY A 374 -25.37 -9.92 -11.67
N ALA A 375 -24.27 -10.55 -12.10
CA ALA A 375 -23.13 -10.87 -11.26
C ALA A 375 -22.35 -9.64 -10.75
N ALA A 376 -22.34 -8.52 -11.48
CA ALA A 376 -21.61 -7.31 -11.06
C ALA A 376 -22.15 -6.71 -9.75
N TRP A 377 -23.48 -6.65 -9.60
CA TRP A 377 -24.11 -6.17 -8.38
C TRP A 377 -23.94 -7.16 -7.22
N ALA A 378 -24.12 -8.47 -7.49
CA ALA A 378 -23.90 -9.52 -6.49
C ALA A 378 -22.45 -9.53 -5.99
N TYR A 379 -21.50 -9.27 -6.89
CA TYR A 379 -20.08 -9.16 -6.57
C TYR A 379 -19.75 -7.88 -5.80
N LEU A 380 -20.25 -6.71 -6.21
CA LEU A 380 -20.08 -5.46 -5.45
C LEU A 380 -20.63 -5.61 -4.04
N LYS A 381 -21.84 -6.20 -3.92
CA LYS A 381 -22.43 -6.57 -2.63
C LYS A 381 -21.51 -7.51 -1.86
N ALA A 382 -20.95 -8.54 -2.49
CA ALA A 382 -20.05 -9.48 -1.81
C ALA A 382 -18.75 -8.83 -1.31
N VAL A 383 -18.16 -7.91 -2.07
CA VAL A 383 -16.99 -7.12 -1.65
C VAL A 383 -17.34 -6.23 -0.46
N LEU A 384 -18.46 -5.52 -0.55
CA LEU A 384 -18.92 -4.64 0.52
C LEU A 384 -19.22 -5.42 1.81
N LEU A 385 -19.83 -6.61 1.67
CA LEU A 385 -20.09 -7.52 2.77
C LEU A 385 -18.81 -8.15 3.37
N SER A 386 -17.72 -8.20 2.61
CA SER A 386 -16.42 -8.67 3.10
C SER A 386 -15.63 -7.58 3.85
N ALA A 387 -16.00 -6.31 3.71
CA ALA A 387 -15.28 -5.18 4.29
C ALA A 387 -15.14 -5.23 5.83
N PRO A 388 -16.17 -5.61 6.62
CA PRO A 388 -16.06 -5.70 8.08
C PRO A 388 -14.90 -6.59 8.58
N GLN A 389 -14.64 -7.71 7.91
CA GLN A 389 -13.55 -8.61 8.27
C GLN A 389 -12.20 -7.98 7.97
N ILE A 390 -12.07 -7.33 6.80
CA ILE A 390 -10.83 -6.64 6.41
C ILE A 390 -10.52 -5.48 7.36
N ILE A 391 -11.54 -4.72 7.76
CA ILE A 391 -11.39 -3.62 8.72
C ILE A 391 -10.88 -4.16 10.05
N GLN A 392 -11.51 -5.19 10.62
CA GLN A 392 -11.08 -5.79 11.90
C GLN A 392 -9.66 -6.35 11.87
N LEU A 393 -9.24 -6.84 10.72
CA LEU A 393 -7.92 -7.40 10.50
C LEU A 393 -6.83 -6.33 10.57
N ILE A 394 -7.07 -5.18 9.92
CA ILE A 394 -6.07 -4.14 9.70
C ILE A 394 -6.09 -3.07 10.80
N LEU A 395 -7.24 -2.82 11.42
CA LEU A 395 -7.45 -1.71 12.35
C LEU A 395 -6.40 -1.59 13.48
N PRO A 396 -5.96 -2.66 14.17
CA PRO A 396 -4.92 -2.53 15.21
C PRO A 396 -3.58 -2.00 14.68
N LEU A 397 -3.17 -2.41 13.46
CA LEU A 397 -1.93 -1.93 12.83
C LEU A 397 -2.09 -0.48 12.37
N THR A 398 -3.26 -0.10 11.87
CA THR A 398 -3.57 1.29 11.53
C THR A 398 -3.55 2.19 12.76
N VAL A 399 -4.10 1.74 13.89
CA VAL A 399 -4.04 2.47 15.16
C VAL A 399 -2.61 2.67 15.61
N PHE A 400 -1.76 1.63 15.54
CA PHE A 400 -0.32 1.76 15.80
C PHE A 400 0.31 2.84 14.89
N ALA A 401 0.15 2.71 13.57
CA ALA A 401 0.80 3.58 12.60
C ALA A 401 0.34 5.05 12.75
N ALA A 402 -0.95 5.28 12.95
CA ALA A 402 -1.52 6.61 13.15
C ALA A 402 -1.02 7.25 14.46
N CYS A 403 -1.02 6.50 15.57
CA CYS A 403 -0.49 6.99 16.84
C CYS A 403 1.02 7.26 16.76
N ALA A 404 1.76 6.39 16.07
CA ALA A 404 3.20 6.53 15.87
C ALA A 404 3.52 7.79 15.06
N PHE A 405 2.84 7.97 13.93
CA PHE A 405 3.00 9.14 13.08
C PHE A 405 2.68 10.44 13.83
N ALA A 406 1.52 10.51 14.50
CA ALA A 406 1.11 11.69 15.24
C ALA A 406 2.09 12.03 16.40
N ALA A 407 2.54 11.02 17.14
CA ALA A 407 3.53 11.21 18.19
C ALA A 407 4.88 11.68 17.65
N ASN A 408 5.32 11.15 16.49
CA ASN A 408 6.56 11.57 15.85
C ASN A 408 6.45 13.01 15.36
N GLN A 409 5.35 13.37 14.70
CA GLN A 409 5.12 14.71 14.19
C GLN A 409 5.12 15.74 15.33
N SER A 410 4.48 15.43 16.46
CA SER A 410 4.49 16.30 17.65
C SER A 410 5.88 16.49 18.28
N LEU A 411 6.82 15.55 18.09
CA LEU A 411 8.22 15.72 18.48
C LEU A 411 9.01 16.54 17.47
N VAL A 412 8.77 16.32 16.17
CA VAL A 412 9.41 17.06 15.07
C VAL A 412 9.02 18.54 15.13
N ASP A 413 7.74 18.82 15.33
CA ASP A 413 7.19 20.19 15.45
C ASP A 413 7.43 20.79 16.85
N GLN A 414 8.21 20.11 17.70
CA GLN A 414 8.56 20.50 19.07
C GLN A 414 7.37 20.69 20.05
N GLU A 415 6.14 20.42 19.65
CA GLU A 415 4.94 20.54 20.50
C GLU A 415 5.05 19.68 21.77
N ALA A 416 5.43 18.41 21.62
CA ALA A 416 5.59 17.49 22.74
C ALA A 416 6.75 17.89 23.67
N ILE A 417 7.78 18.56 23.14
CA ILE A 417 8.93 19.06 23.90
C ILE A 417 8.50 20.26 24.73
N VAL A 418 7.81 21.24 24.10
CA VAL A 418 7.29 22.44 24.76
C VAL A 418 6.27 22.07 25.85
N ALA A 419 5.35 21.14 25.56
CA ALA A 419 4.36 20.66 26.53
C ALA A 419 5.02 20.05 27.78
N ARG A 420 6.12 19.30 27.62
CA ARG A 420 6.91 18.81 28.77
C ARG A 420 7.59 19.93 29.54
N ALA A 421 8.11 20.94 28.85
CA ALA A 421 8.80 22.08 29.46
C ALA A 421 7.87 22.91 30.37
N VAL A 422 6.59 23.07 29.96
CA VAL A 422 5.54 23.73 30.75
C VAL A 422 5.02 22.85 31.90
N GLY A 423 5.49 21.60 31.99
CA GLY A 423 5.21 20.70 33.11
C GLY A 423 4.01 19.78 32.90
N GLN A 424 3.55 19.57 31.67
CA GLN A 424 2.53 18.55 31.40
C GLN A 424 3.08 17.15 31.72
N GLY A 425 2.27 16.34 32.41
CA GLY A 425 2.64 14.98 32.76
C GLY A 425 2.70 14.05 31.54
N PRO A 426 3.45 12.93 31.62
CA PRO A 426 3.58 11.97 30.51
C PRO A 426 2.22 11.43 30.06
N TRP A 427 1.32 11.15 31.00
CA TRP A 427 -0.03 10.67 30.68
C TRP A 427 -0.92 11.70 30.00
N ALA A 428 -0.68 13.01 30.20
CA ALA A 428 -1.40 14.05 29.49
C ALA A 428 -1.01 14.09 28.00
N LEU A 429 0.28 13.86 27.71
CA LEU A 429 0.80 13.74 26.35
C LEU A 429 0.30 12.47 25.64
N ALA A 430 0.16 11.36 26.35
CA ALA A 430 -0.34 10.10 25.79
C ALA A 430 -1.87 10.06 25.62
N ALA A 431 -2.61 10.87 26.38
CA ALA A 431 -4.08 10.80 26.44
C ALA A 431 -4.80 10.96 25.09
N PRO A 432 -4.42 11.88 24.19
CA PRO A 432 -5.10 12.03 22.89
C PRO A 432 -5.02 10.75 22.05
N ALA A 433 -3.83 10.13 21.97
CA ALA A 433 -3.64 8.88 21.24
C ALA A 433 -4.44 7.73 21.86
N LEU A 434 -4.44 7.61 23.19
CA LEU A 434 -5.20 6.56 23.89
C LEU A 434 -6.73 6.73 23.74
N ARG A 435 -7.24 7.97 23.73
CA ARG A 435 -8.68 8.22 23.49
C ARG A 435 -9.11 7.78 22.09
N ILE A 436 -8.31 8.11 21.07
CA ILE A 436 -8.56 7.63 19.70
C ILE A 436 -8.51 6.10 19.65
N ALA A 437 -7.54 5.49 20.32
CA ALA A 437 -7.42 4.03 20.38
C ALA A 437 -8.64 3.37 21.05
N VAL A 438 -9.21 3.98 22.10
CA VAL A 438 -10.45 3.52 22.73
C VAL A 438 -11.63 3.60 21.76
N ILE A 439 -11.77 4.70 21.00
CA ILE A 439 -12.82 4.83 19.98
C ILE A 439 -12.67 3.75 18.92
N CYS A 440 -11.45 3.52 18.42
CA CYS A 440 -11.17 2.45 17.46
C CYS A 440 -11.44 1.06 18.03
N ALA A 441 -11.10 0.82 19.30
CA ALA A 441 -11.36 -0.44 19.99
C ALA A 441 -12.87 -0.71 20.11
N LEU A 442 -13.67 0.30 20.48
CA LEU A 442 -15.13 0.20 20.52
C LEU A 442 -15.73 -0.03 19.14
N ALA A 443 -15.23 0.67 18.11
CA ALA A 443 -15.63 0.43 16.73
C ALA A 443 -15.29 -1.00 16.29
N GLN A 444 -14.11 -1.51 16.63
CA GLN A 444 -13.72 -2.89 16.33
C GLN A 444 -14.64 -3.90 17.00
N LEU A 445 -15.01 -3.67 18.26
CA LEU A 445 -15.93 -4.53 19.01
C LEU A 445 -17.31 -4.54 18.34
N ALA A 446 -17.84 -3.36 17.99
CA ALA A 446 -19.12 -3.25 17.31
C ALA A 446 -19.13 -3.95 15.94
N ILE A 447 -18.03 -3.82 15.17
CA ILE A 447 -17.89 -4.49 13.88
C ILE A 447 -17.83 -6.01 14.08
N GLY A 448 -17.07 -6.51 15.06
CA GLY A 448 -16.93 -7.95 15.33
C GLY A 448 -18.21 -8.62 15.85
N LEU A 449 -18.96 -7.92 16.70
CA LEU A 449 -20.18 -8.47 17.31
C LEU A 449 -21.42 -8.36 16.42
N PHE A 450 -21.52 -7.33 15.57
CA PHE A 450 -22.73 -7.04 14.81
C PHE A 450 -22.49 -6.98 13.29
N ALA A 451 -21.58 -6.12 12.83
CA ALA A 451 -21.44 -5.86 11.39
C ALA A 451 -20.86 -7.05 10.62
N GLN A 452 -19.84 -7.71 11.15
CA GLN A 452 -19.24 -8.90 10.54
C GLN A 452 -20.23 -10.06 10.45
N PRO A 453 -20.88 -10.53 11.54
CA PRO A 453 -21.81 -11.66 11.42
C PRO A 453 -22.98 -11.34 10.52
N ALA A 454 -23.55 -10.13 10.58
CA ALA A 454 -24.60 -9.70 9.66
C ALA A 454 -24.13 -9.73 8.19
N ALA A 455 -22.94 -9.21 7.91
CA ALA A 455 -22.44 -9.16 6.55
C ALA A 455 -22.07 -10.54 5.98
N PHE A 456 -21.45 -11.40 6.80
CA PHE A 456 -21.03 -12.73 6.38
C PHE A 456 -22.17 -13.74 6.27
N SER A 457 -23.17 -13.65 7.15
CA SER A 457 -24.41 -14.43 7.00
C SER A 457 -25.15 -14.08 5.71
N GLU A 458 -25.25 -12.79 5.38
CA GLU A 458 -25.85 -12.31 4.13
C GLU A 458 -25.01 -12.69 2.90
N LEU A 459 -23.68 -12.63 3.01
CA LEU A 459 -22.77 -13.09 1.97
C LEU A 459 -22.95 -14.58 1.69
N ARG A 460 -23.04 -15.39 2.76
CA ARG A 460 -23.26 -16.83 2.63
C ARG A 460 -24.61 -17.15 1.99
N ARG A 461 -25.68 -16.47 2.42
CA ARG A 461 -27.00 -16.60 1.81
C ARG A 461 -26.99 -16.21 0.34
N THR A 462 -26.26 -15.15 -0.03
CA THR A 462 -26.12 -14.72 -1.43
C THR A 462 -25.38 -15.77 -2.27
N ILE A 463 -24.28 -16.33 -1.74
CA ILE A 463 -23.51 -17.38 -2.42
C ILE A 463 -24.34 -18.67 -2.58
N LEU A 464 -25.05 -19.08 -1.52
CA LEU A 464 -25.86 -20.30 -1.52
C LEU A 464 -27.13 -20.14 -2.37
N GLY A 465 -27.76 -18.97 -2.38
CA GLY A 465 -28.89 -18.66 -3.27
C GLY A 465 -28.49 -18.70 -4.75
N ALA A 466 -27.27 -18.25 -5.08
CA ALA A 466 -26.72 -18.40 -6.43
C ALA A 466 -26.40 -19.88 -6.77
N ARG A 467 -26.01 -20.69 -5.79
CA ARG A 467 -25.77 -22.14 -5.96
C ARG A 467 -27.06 -22.96 -6.04
N ALA A 468 -28.14 -22.58 -5.35
CA ALA A 468 -29.44 -23.25 -5.41
C ALA A 468 -30.08 -23.15 -6.81
N GLY A 469 -29.74 -22.11 -7.59
CA GLY A 469 -30.08 -22.02 -9.01
C GLY A 469 -29.24 -22.92 -9.93
N LEU A 470 -28.18 -23.55 -9.42
CA LEU A 470 -27.27 -24.43 -10.14
C LEU A 470 -27.45 -25.88 -9.67
N VAL A 471 -28.56 -26.51 -10.06
CA VAL A 471 -28.73 -27.97 -9.97
C VAL A 471 -27.55 -28.70 -10.63
N GLY A 472 -26.89 -28.06 -11.61
CA GLY A 472 -25.66 -28.54 -12.24
C GLY A 472 -24.40 -28.58 -11.36
N ALA A 473 -24.39 -28.00 -10.15
CA ALA A 473 -23.24 -28.06 -9.23
C ALA A 473 -23.25 -29.31 -8.34
N LEU A 474 -24.33 -30.11 -8.36
CA LEU A 474 -24.42 -31.39 -7.66
C LEU A 474 -23.54 -32.48 -8.30
N VAL A 475 -23.00 -32.22 -9.48
CA VAL A 475 -22.21 -33.16 -10.28
C VAL A 475 -21.00 -32.41 -10.86
N GLU A 476 -19.79 -32.93 -10.62
CA GLU A 476 -18.58 -32.46 -11.29
C GLU A 476 -18.23 -33.43 -12.42
N PRO A 477 -18.05 -32.97 -13.68
CA PRO A 477 -17.74 -33.85 -14.79
C PRO A 477 -16.40 -34.57 -14.56
N GLY A 478 -16.43 -35.91 -14.67
CA GLY A 478 -15.26 -36.75 -14.49
C GLY A 478 -14.86 -37.03 -13.03
N ALA A 479 -15.63 -36.58 -12.04
CA ALA A 479 -15.38 -36.84 -10.62
C ALA A 479 -16.62 -37.38 -9.89
N PHE A 480 -16.40 -38.19 -8.85
CA PHE A 480 -17.48 -38.63 -7.96
C PHE A 480 -17.75 -37.56 -6.91
N VAL A 481 -18.99 -37.08 -6.85
CA VAL A 481 -19.47 -36.15 -5.83
C VAL A 481 -20.37 -36.92 -4.87
N SER A 482 -20.18 -36.75 -3.57
CA SER A 482 -21.03 -37.37 -2.55
C SER A 482 -21.77 -36.29 -1.75
N PRO A 483 -22.96 -35.86 -2.21
CA PRO A 483 -23.66 -34.73 -1.60
C PRO A 483 -24.32 -35.07 -0.25
N ALA A 484 -24.56 -36.37 0.03
CA ALA A 484 -25.10 -36.86 1.29
C ALA A 484 -24.40 -38.18 1.70
N PRO A 485 -24.35 -38.52 3.00
CA PRO A 485 -23.78 -39.79 3.45
C PRO A 485 -24.47 -40.99 2.79
N GLY A 486 -23.68 -41.83 2.10
CA GLY A 486 -24.21 -42.99 1.38
C GLY A 486 -24.74 -42.70 -0.03
N LEU A 487 -24.68 -41.45 -0.52
CA LEU A 487 -25.01 -41.10 -1.91
C LEU A 487 -23.76 -40.70 -2.68
N ALA A 488 -23.50 -41.30 -3.83
CA ALA A 488 -22.44 -40.88 -4.75
C ALA A 488 -22.99 -40.70 -6.17
N ILE A 489 -22.69 -39.56 -6.79
CA ILE A 489 -23.12 -39.21 -8.15
C ILE A 489 -21.88 -38.94 -9.00
N TYR A 490 -21.87 -39.47 -10.22
CA TYR A 490 -20.85 -39.25 -11.23
C TYR A 490 -21.52 -39.01 -12.58
N ALA A 491 -20.99 -38.06 -13.34
CA ALA A 491 -21.26 -37.91 -14.76
C ALA A 491 -19.94 -37.80 -15.51
N ARG A 492 -19.89 -38.39 -16.71
CA ARG A 492 -18.70 -38.33 -17.55
C ARG A 492 -18.52 -36.93 -18.12
N GLU A 493 -19.60 -36.39 -18.68
CA GLU A 493 -19.65 -35.07 -19.29
C GLU A 493 -20.94 -34.35 -18.89
N GLN A 494 -20.89 -33.03 -18.85
CA GLN A 494 -22.02 -32.19 -18.48
C GLN A 494 -22.07 -30.94 -19.38
N THR A 495 -23.22 -30.73 -20.02
CA THR A 495 -23.51 -29.54 -20.82
C THR A 495 -24.76 -28.87 -20.26
N GLY A 496 -24.58 -27.86 -19.41
CA GLY A 496 -25.69 -27.18 -18.72
C GLY A 496 -26.42 -28.12 -17.74
N THR A 497 -27.69 -28.42 -18.04
CA THR A 497 -28.55 -29.33 -17.25
C THR A 497 -28.54 -30.77 -17.75
N ARG A 498 -27.92 -31.04 -18.92
CA ARG A 498 -27.79 -32.38 -19.50
C ARG A 498 -26.49 -33.04 -19.04
N LEU A 499 -26.61 -34.28 -18.59
CA LEU A 499 -25.52 -35.13 -18.13
C LEU A 499 -25.38 -36.32 -19.09
N GLU A 500 -24.15 -36.76 -19.32
CA GLU A 500 -23.85 -37.96 -20.11
C GLU A 500 -23.04 -38.96 -19.30
N GLY A 501 -23.37 -40.24 -19.45
CA GLY A 501 -22.76 -41.33 -18.69
C GLY A 501 -22.95 -41.16 -17.18
N VAL A 502 -24.21 -41.16 -16.74
CA VAL A 502 -24.57 -40.92 -15.34
C VAL A 502 -24.47 -42.21 -14.52
N PHE A 503 -23.87 -42.10 -13.35
CA PHE A 503 -23.74 -43.17 -12.38
C PHE A 503 -24.14 -42.65 -11.00
N LEU A 504 -25.10 -43.33 -10.36
CA LEU A 504 -25.61 -42.96 -9.05
C LEU A 504 -25.59 -44.18 -8.14
N SER A 505 -24.98 -44.06 -6.98
CA SER A 505 -24.91 -45.10 -5.94
C SER A 505 -25.67 -44.61 -4.71
N ASP A 506 -26.69 -45.36 -4.28
CA ASP A 506 -27.43 -45.13 -3.04
C ASP A 506 -27.14 -46.30 -2.08
N ALA A 507 -26.51 -45.97 -0.95
CA ALA A 507 -26.11 -46.87 0.12
C ALA A 507 -26.52 -46.30 1.48
N ARG A 508 -27.64 -45.56 1.53
CA ARG A 508 -28.11 -44.93 2.77
C ARG A 508 -28.51 -45.97 3.83
N PRO A 509 -28.26 -45.70 5.13
CA PRO A 509 -28.70 -46.58 6.21
C PRO A 509 -30.23 -46.74 6.21
N GLY A 510 -30.72 -47.97 6.10
CA GLY A 510 -32.16 -48.28 6.06
C GLY A 510 -32.79 -48.35 4.64
N ALA A 511 -32.04 -48.01 3.58
CA ALA A 511 -32.43 -48.25 2.20
C ALA A 511 -31.77 -49.52 1.64
N VAL A 512 -32.39 -50.17 0.66
CA VAL A 512 -31.75 -51.27 -0.08
C VAL A 512 -30.67 -50.68 -0.98
N PRO A 513 -29.39 -51.10 -0.86
CA PRO A 513 -28.32 -50.52 -1.67
C PRO A 513 -28.64 -50.67 -3.16
N SER A 514 -28.62 -49.55 -3.89
CA SER A 514 -28.94 -49.51 -5.31
C SER A 514 -27.93 -48.73 -6.13
N LEU A 515 -27.73 -49.18 -7.36
CA LEU A 515 -26.82 -48.60 -8.33
C LEU A 515 -27.56 -48.30 -9.62
N HIS A 516 -27.61 -47.03 -10.00
CA HIS A 516 -28.26 -46.58 -11.21
C HIS A 516 -27.19 -46.17 -12.23
N ARG A 517 -27.26 -46.72 -13.43
CA ARG A 517 -26.41 -46.37 -14.57
C ARG A 517 -27.29 -45.94 -15.72
N ALA A 518 -27.01 -44.81 -16.34
CA ALA A 518 -27.78 -44.29 -17.47
C ALA A 518 -26.88 -43.68 -18.54
N GLU A 519 -27.28 -43.76 -19.81
CA GLU A 519 -26.53 -43.16 -20.91
C GLU A 519 -26.62 -41.64 -20.89
N SER A 520 -27.79 -41.09 -20.58
CA SER A 520 -27.97 -39.65 -20.40
C SER A 520 -28.89 -39.32 -19.23
N GLY A 521 -28.73 -38.13 -18.68
CA GLY A 521 -29.54 -37.60 -17.60
C GLY A 521 -29.88 -36.13 -17.82
N LEU A 522 -31.00 -35.69 -17.26
CA LEU A 522 -31.42 -34.30 -17.27
C LEU A 522 -31.78 -33.88 -15.85
N LEU A 523 -31.11 -32.85 -15.36
CA LEU A 523 -31.38 -32.23 -14.07
C LEU A 523 -32.44 -31.15 -14.25
N LEU A 524 -33.60 -31.34 -13.61
CA LEU A 524 -34.73 -30.41 -13.67
C LEU A 524 -35.15 -30.00 -12.26
N THR A 525 -35.58 -28.75 -12.09
CA THR A 525 -36.25 -28.31 -10.86
C THR A 525 -37.75 -28.28 -11.12
N VAL A 526 -38.52 -29.07 -10.39
CA VAL A 526 -39.99 -29.10 -10.50
C VAL A 526 -40.56 -28.72 -9.14
N LYS A 527 -41.35 -27.63 -9.07
CA LYS A 527 -41.94 -27.11 -7.81
C LYS A 527 -40.92 -26.84 -6.69
N GLY A 528 -39.70 -26.43 -7.03
CA GLY A 528 -38.64 -26.12 -6.05
C GLY A 528 -37.78 -27.32 -5.64
N ALA A 529 -38.16 -28.56 -5.99
CA ALA A 529 -37.38 -29.76 -5.71
C ALA A 529 -36.51 -30.15 -6.93
N PRO A 530 -35.20 -30.43 -6.75
CA PRO A 530 -34.36 -30.96 -7.82
C PRO A 530 -34.76 -32.42 -8.12
N ILE A 531 -34.93 -32.76 -9.40
CA ILE A 531 -35.25 -34.10 -9.89
C ILE A 531 -34.23 -34.45 -10.97
N LEU A 532 -33.57 -35.59 -10.80
CA LEU A 532 -32.70 -36.18 -11.82
C LEU A 532 -33.52 -37.15 -12.66
N VAL A 533 -33.71 -36.83 -13.93
CA VAL A 533 -34.36 -37.71 -14.91
C VAL A 533 -33.28 -38.46 -15.66
N LEU A 534 -33.24 -39.78 -15.50
CA LEU A 534 -32.32 -40.68 -16.18
C LEU A 534 -32.99 -41.28 -17.40
N PHE A 535 -32.27 -41.35 -18.53
CA PHE A 535 -32.74 -41.93 -19.78
C PHE A 535 -31.87 -43.12 -20.16
N ASP A 536 -32.53 -44.17 -20.65
CA ASP A 536 -31.92 -45.40 -21.17
C ASP A 536 -30.85 -45.96 -20.23
N GLY A 537 -31.33 -46.55 -19.13
CA GLY A 537 -30.48 -46.99 -18.03
C GLY A 537 -30.93 -48.28 -17.36
N GLU A 538 -30.14 -48.69 -16.37
CA GLU A 538 -30.42 -49.83 -15.50
C GLU A 538 -30.25 -49.44 -14.03
N THR A 539 -31.11 -49.99 -13.18
CA THR A 539 -30.99 -49.94 -11.72
C THR A 539 -30.67 -51.35 -11.23
N ARG A 540 -29.57 -51.51 -10.50
CA ARG A 540 -29.21 -52.75 -9.82
C ARG A 540 -29.46 -52.59 -8.33
N ARG A 541 -30.30 -53.42 -7.74
CA ARG A 541 -30.56 -53.47 -6.30
C ARG A 541 -29.87 -54.68 -5.71
N PHE A 542 -29.11 -54.49 -4.64
CA PHE A 542 -28.44 -55.55 -3.91
C PHE A 542 -29.31 -55.94 -2.73
N LEU A 543 -30.03 -57.06 -2.85
CA LEU A 543 -30.91 -57.53 -1.78
C LEU A 543 -30.11 -58.15 -0.63
N PRO A 544 -30.64 -58.16 0.60
CA PRO A 544 -29.96 -58.75 1.77
C PRO A 544 -29.65 -60.24 1.66
N ASP A 545 -30.31 -60.96 0.75
CA ASP A 545 -30.10 -62.38 0.45
C ASP A 545 -28.93 -62.62 -0.52
N GLY A 546 -28.23 -61.57 -0.96
CA GLY A 546 -27.11 -61.63 -1.90
C GLY A 546 -27.53 -61.70 -3.37
N SER A 547 -28.83 -61.68 -3.68
CA SER A 547 -29.33 -61.60 -5.05
C SER A 547 -29.24 -60.16 -5.60
N ILE A 548 -29.03 -60.04 -6.91
CA ILE A 548 -28.97 -58.75 -7.61
C ILE A 548 -30.19 -58.64 -8.51
N ASP A 549 -31.09 -57.72 -8.18
CA ASP A 549 -32.24 -57.40 -9.03
C ASP A 549 -31.87 -56.27 -10.00
N THR A 550 -31.99 -56.52 -11.31
CA THR A 550 -31.62 -55.56 -12.36
C THR A 550 -32.85 -55.12 -13.14
N VAL A 551 -33.20 -53.84 -13.01
CA VAL A 551 -34.34 -53.23 -13.68
C VAL A 551 -33.83 -52.31 -14.79
N LYS A 552 -34.12 -52.64 -16.06
CA LYS A 552 -33.87 -51.75 -17.20
C LYS A 552 -35.04 -50.79 -17.38
N PHE A 553 -34.75 -49.52 -17.61
CA PHE A 553 -35.75 -48.47 -17.79
C PHE A 553 -35.39 -47.58 -18.98
N GLY A 554 -36.40 -47.18 -19.76
CA GLY A 554 -36.22 -46.14 -20.79
C GLY A 554 -36.18 -44.73 -20.17
N GLN A 555 -36.96 -44.52 -19.10
CA GLN A 555 -36.94 -43.28 -18.33
C GLN A 555 -37.16 -43.59 -16.85
N ASN A 556 -36.32 -43.05 -15.98
CA ASN A 556 -36.48 -43.12 -14.53
C ASN A 556 -36.34 -41.73 -13.91
N ARG A 557 -37.17 -41.42 -12.92
CA ARG A 557 -37.16 -40.12 -12.23
C ARG A 557 -36.70 -40.38 -10.82
N VAL A 558 -35.58 -39.76 -10.45
CA VAL A 558 -34.99 -39.84 -9.13
C VAL A 558 -35.17 -38.48 -8.46
N PRO A 559 -36.17 -38.31 -7.58
CA PRO A 559 -36.35 -37.08 -6.81
C PRO A 559 -35.14 -36.93 -5.89
N LEU A 560 -34.39 -35.84 -6.04
CA LEU A 560 -33.20 -35.62 -5.22
C LEU A 560 -33.56 -35.14 -3.79
N ASP A 561 -34.80 -34.68 -3.59
CA ASP A 561 -35.38 -34.35 -2.27
C ASP A 561 -35.38 -35.54 -1.29
N ASP A 562 -35.70 -36.75 -1.79
CA ASP A 562 -35.74 -37.97 -0.99
C ASP A 562 -34.36 -38.30 -0.38
N PHE A 563 -33.29 -37.68 -0.88
CA PHE A 563 -31.91 -37.82 -0.40
C PHE A 563 -31.53 -36.75 0.63
N GLY A 564 -32.48 -35.95 1.13
CA GLY A 564 -32.24 -34.88 2.09
C GLY A 564 -31.58 -33.64 1.49
N LEU A 565 -31.63 -33.50 0.15
CA LEU A 565 -31.02 -32.38 -0.56
C LEU A 565 -31.87 -31.09 -0.52
N ALA A 566 -33.11 -31.16 -0.02
CA ALA A 566 -33.95 -30.00 0.30
C ALA A 566 -33.45 -29.26 1.56
N ASP A 567 -32.92 -30.00 2.54
CA ASP A 567 -32.34 -29.48 3.78
C ASP A 567 -30.81 -29.50 3.68
N PHE A 568 -30.26 -28.77 2.70
CA PHE A 568 -28.90 -28.24 2.90
C PHE A 568 -28.99 -27.22 4.03
N ASP A 569 -28.97 -27.71 5.26
CA ASP A 569 -28.87 -26.88 6.44
C ASP A 569 -27.69 -25.94 6.22
N VAL A 570 -27.96 -24.64 6.20
CA VAL A 570 -26.95 -23.65 5.82
C VAL A 570 -25.82 -23.72 6.85
N LEU A 571 -24.75 -24.42 6.50
CA LEU A 571 -23.57 -24.53 7.36
C LEU A 571 -22.89 -23.15 7.41
N PHE A 572 -23.26 -22.36 8.42
CA PHE A 572 -22.60 -21.11 8.75
C PHE A 572 -21.25 -21.43 9.40
N LYS A 573 -20.17 -20.89 8.82
CA LYS A 573 -18.84 -20.93 9.43
C LYS A 573 -18.81 -20.01 10.65
N ALA A 574 -17.78 -20.15 11.49
CA ALA A 574 -17.59 -19.32 12.67
C ALA A 574 -17.68 -17.81 12.34
N SER A 575 -17.12 -17.37 11.21
CA SER A 575 -17.17 -15.98 10.71
C SER A 575 -18.57 -15.39 10.53
N ASP A 576 -19.58 -16.24 10.30
CA ASP A 576 -20.92 -15.83 9.88
C ASP A 576 -21.92 -15.80 11.05
N ARG A 577 -21.48 -16.26 12.23
CA ARG A 577 -22.32 -16.44 13.41
C ARG A 577 -22.19 -15.27 14.37
N PHE A 578 -23.28 -14.92 15.03
CA PHE A 578 -23.26 -13.94 16.11
C PHE A 578 -22.51 -14.50 17.33
N ALA A 579 -22.07 -13.60 18.22
CA ALA A 579 -21.26 -13.97 19.38
C ALA A 579 -21.97 -14.97 20.32
N VAL A 580 -23.30 -14.89 20.43
CA VAL A 580 -24.09 -15.81 21.25
C VAL A 580 -23.98 -17.24 20.71
N ASP A 581 -24.16 -17.42 19.40
CA ASP A 581 -24.08 -18.73 18.72
C ASP A 581 -22.65 -19.30 18.67
N LEU A 582 -21.63 -18.46 18.93
CA LEU A 582 -20.23 -18.87 19.01
C LEU A 582 -19.84 -19.33 20.42
N LEU A 583 -20.31 -18.63 21.44
CA LEU A 583 -20.02 -18.94 22.85
C LEU A 583 -20.90 -20.08 23.38
N ALA A 584 -22.12 -20.20 22.86
CA ALA A 584 -23.08 -21.25 23.19
C ALA A 584 -23.68 -21.86 21.91
N PRO A 585 -22.89 -22.63 21.13
CA PRO A 585 -23.40 -23.26 19.91
C PRO A 585 -24.39 -24.38 20.25
N ASP A 586 -25.42 -24.53 19.41
CA ASP A 586 -26.32 -25.68 19.45
C ASP A 586 -25.55 -26.97 19.12
N LEU A 587 -25.58 -27.94 20.02
CA LEU A 587 -24.79 -29.18 19.93
C LEU A 587 -25.54 -30.32 19.24
N ASP A 588 -26.81 -30.12 18.89
CA ASP A 588 -27.62 -31.12 18.18
C ASP A 588 -27.09 -31.35 16.75
N HIS A 589 -26.42 -30.34 16.18
CA HIS A 589 -25.81 -30.41 14.86
C HIS A 589 -24.38 -30.99 14.92
N TYR A 590 -24.11 -32.07 14.16
CA TYR A 590 -22.84 -32.82 14.24
C TYR A 590 -21.59 -31.96 14.02
N TRP A 591 -21.65 -30.98 13.10
CA TRP A 591 -20.53 -30.08 12.82
C TRP A 591 -20.24 -29.16 14.01
N ASN A 592 -21.28 -28.67 14.70
CA ASN A 592 -21.11 -27.82 15.88
C ASN A 592 -20.51 -28.61 17.05
N ALA A 593 -20.97 -29.87 17.23
CA ALA A 593 -20.43 -30.77 18.25
C ALA A 593 -18.93 -31.04 18.04
N GLN A 594 -18.49 -31.22 16.79
CA GLN A 594 -17.07 -31.44 16.46
C GLN A 594 -16.20 -30.17 16.54
N ASN A 595 -16.76 -28.99 16.26
CA ASN A 595 -16.01 -27.73 16.17
C ASN A 595 -16.26 -26.76 17.35
N ARG A 596 -16.76 -27.28 18.48
CA ARG A 596 -17.17 -26.46 19.64
C ARG A 596 -16.05 -25.54 20.13
N ASP A 597 -14.83 -26.05 20.29
CA ASP A 597 -13.73 -25.25 20.83
C ASP A 597 -13.22 -24.21 19.82
N ALA A 598 -13.25 -24.52 18.52
CA ALA A 598 -12.98 -23.57 17.45
C ALA A 598 -14.02 -22.42 17.39
N LEU A 599 -15.30 -22.71 17.64
CA LEU A 599 -16.37 -21.71 17.73
C LEU A 599 -16.18 -20.80 18.95
N ALA A 600 -15.88 -21.39 20.12
CA ALA A 600 -15.59 -20.63 21.33
C ALA A 600 -14.35 -19.74 21.15
N ALA A 601 -13.29 -20.25 20.51
CA ALA A 601 -12.06 -19.51 20.24
C ALA A 601 -12.30 -18.27 19.37
N GLU A 602 -13.11 -18.40 18.32
CA GLU A 602 -13.53 -17.26 17.50
C GLU A 602 -14.35 -16.23 18.30
N GLY A 603 -15.29 -16.70 19.14
CA GLY A 603 -16.09 -15.83 20.01
C GLY A 603 -15.21 -15.02 20.97
N HIS A 604 -14.25 -15.68 21.63
CA HIS A 604 -13.29 -15.02 22.51
C HIS A 604 -12.36 -14.07 21.73
N ALA A 605 -11.91 -14.45 20.53
CA ALA A 605 -11.05 -13.60 19.69
C ALA A 605 -11.69 -12.27 19.33
N ARG A 606 -13.00 -12.26 19.05
CA ARG A 606 -13.76 -11.03 18.76
C ARG A 606 -13.88 -10.11 19.98
N LEU A 607 -14.02 -10.69 21.16
CA LEU A 607 -14.08 -9.94 22.42
C LEU A 607 -12.71 -9.41 22.87
N SER A 608 -11.63 -10.17 22.64
CA SER A 608 -10.27 -9.75 22.96
C SER A 608 -9.63 -8.85 21.89
N GLY A 609 -10.11 -8.89 20.64
CA GLY A 609 -9.62 -8.11 19.51
C GLY A 609 -9.42 -6.61 19.80
N PRO A 610 -10.39 -5.91 20.41
CA PRO A 610 -10.27 -4.50 20.79
C PRO A 610 -9.09 -4.17 21.71
N LEU A 611 -8.69 -5.11 22.58
CA LEU A 611 -7.56 -4.91 23.49
C LEU A 611 -6.24 -4.79 22.73
N TRP A 612 -6.13 -5.42 21.57
CA TRP A 612 -4.97 -5.27 20.69
C TRP A 612 -4.86 -3.85 20.13
N CYS A 613 -5.95 -3.15 19.82
CA CYS A 613 -5.88 -1.73 19.44
C CYS A 613 -5.25 -0.86 20.54
N LEU A 614 -5.62 -1.10 21.79
CA LEU A 614 -5.07 -0.37 22.93
C LEU A 614 -3.58 -0.69 23.14
N ALA A 615 -3.21 -1.97 23.08
CA ALA A 615 -1.81 -2.39 23.20
C ALA A 615 -0.94 -1.80 22.08
N MET A 616 -1.45 -1.75 20.85
CA MET A 616 -0.80 -1.16 19.68
C MET A 616 -0.61 0.36 19.81
N ALA A 617 -1.62 1.09 20.29
CA ALA A 617 -1.49 2.51 20.57
C ALA A 617 -0.46 2.79 21.67
N MET A 618 -0.48 1.99 22.75
CA MET A 618 0.47 2.14 23.85
C MET A 618 1.90 1.79 23.43
N LEU A 619 2.10 0.82 22.54
CA LEU A 619 3.39 0.52 21.93
C LEU A 619 3.93 1.73 21.15
N ALA A 620 3.09 2.37 20.34
CA ALA A 620 3.47 3.58 19.59
C ALA A 620 3.85 4.74 20.53
N VAL A 621 3.05 4.98 21.58
CA VAL A 621 3.33 5.98 22.61
C VAL A 621 4.66 5.68 23.31
N LEU A 622 4.89 4.44 23.72
CA LEU A 622 6.14 4.02 24.38
C LEU A 622 7.35 4.23 23.47
N ALA A 623 7.27 3.77 22.22
CA ALA A 623 8.39 3.81 21.29
C ALA A 623 8.87 5.22 20.96
N ILE A 624 7.93 6.18 20.95
CA ILE A 624 8.20 7.54 20.46
C ILE A 624 8.25 8.54 21.61
N LEU A 625 7.22 8.59 22.45
CA LEU A 625 7.16 9.52 23.58
C LEU A 625 7.92 8.99 24.81
N GLY A 626 8.15 7.69 24.93
CA GLY A 626 8.84 7.11 26.09
C GLY A 626 10.36 7.31 26.10
N ALA A 627 10.95 7.67 24.97
CA ALA A 627 12.40 7.74 24.85
C ALA A 627 12.95 9.16 25.00
N GLU A 628 14.23 9.28 25.39
CA GLU A 628 14.93 10.55 25.43
C GLU A 628 15.11 11.13 24.01
N PRO A 629 15.10 12.47 23.86
CA PRO A 629 15.31 13.12 22.56
C PRO A 629 16.67 12.74 21.98
N SER A 630 16.69 12.00 20.87
CA SER A 630 17.91 11.63 20.17
C SER A 630 18.18 12.60 19.02
N ARG A 631 19.45 13.01 18.87
CA ARG A 631 19.92 13.82 17.73
C ARG A 631 20.04 13.01 16.43
N THR A 632 20.05 11.68 16.51
CA THR A 632 20.23 10.71 15.42
C THR A 632 18.88 10.15 14.90
N GLY A 633 17.81 10.96 14.96
CA GLY A 633 16.48 10.59 14.48
C GLY A 633 15.75 9.54 15.33
N TYR A 634 14.46 9.35 15.04
CA TYR A 634 13.58 8.33 15.66
C TYR A 634 13.39 7.09 14.79
N GLY A 635 14.03 7.04 13.63
CA GLY A 635 13.64 6.10 12.59
C GLY A 635 13.90 4.62 12.93
N GLN A 636 15.06 4.32 13.50
CA GLN A 636 15.35 2.96 13.99
C GLN A 636 14.35 2.50 15.06
N ARG A 637 13.89 3.42 15.92
CA ARG A 637 12.89 3.11 16.97
C ARG A 637 11.53 2.81 16.37
N ILE A 638 11.10 3.60 15.38
CA ILE A 638 9.84 3.38 14.65
C ILE A 638 9.90 2.03 13.93
N ALA A 639 11.03 1.69 13.29
CA ALA A 639 11.20 0.41 12.60
C ALA A 639 11.11 -0.80 13.57
N VAL A 640 11.80 -0.73 14.72
CA VAL A 640 11.71 -1.78 15.75
C VAL A 640 10.30 -1.91 16.32
N ALA A 641 9.63 -0.78 16.56
CA ALA A 641 8.25 -0.78 17.04
C ALA A 641 7.26 -1.32 15.99
N ALA A 642 7.46 -1.02 14.71
CA ALA A 642 6.65 -1.56 13.63
C ALA A 642 6.83 -3.09 13.50
N LEU A 643 8.07 -3.57 13.62
CA LEU A 643 8.34 -5.01 13.67
C LEU A 643 7.68 -5.67 14.89
N ALA A 644 7.74 -5.03 16.06
CA ALA A 644 7.05 -5.47 17.27
C ALA A 644 5.51 -5.50 17.06
N ALA A 645 4.93 -4.51 16.40
CA ALA A 645 3.50 -4.48 16.09
C ALA A 645 3.08 -5.62 15.15
N VAL A 646 3.85 -5.89 14.09
CA VAL A 646 3.58 -7.00 13.16
C VAL A 646 3.70 -8.34 13.87
N THR A 647 4.74 -8.53 14.68
CA THR A 647 4.96 -9.78 15.45
C THR A 647 3.87 -10.00 16.50
N MET A 648 3.46 -8.96 17.23
CA MET A 648 2.32 -9.02 18.14
C MET A 648 1.02 -9.40 17.40
N ARG A 649 0.79 -8.87 16.19
CA ARG A 649 -0.40 -9.20 15.41
C ARG A 649 -0.37 -10.64 14.91
N ALA A 650 0.79 -11.13 14.45
CA ALA A 650 0.98 -12.52 14.06
C ALA A 650 0.78 -13.47 15.25
N PHE A 651 1.31 -13.10 16.43
CA PHE A 651 1.11 -13.83 17.67
C PHE A 651 -0.39 -13.91 18.04
N ALA A 652 -1.14 -12.83 17.87
CA ALA A 652 -2.58 -12.84 18.11
C ALA A 652 -3.33 -13.87 17.23
N PHE A 653 -2.94 -14.04 15.96
CA PHE A 653 -3.52 -15.09 15.11
C PHE A 653 -3.12 -16.49 15.52
N ALA A 654 -1.84 -16.69 15.84
CA ALA A 654 -1.34 -17.96 16.33
C ALA A 654 -2.08 -18.38 17.60
N LEU A 655 -2.32 -17.43 18.50
CA LEU A 655 -3.05 -17.66 19.75
C LEU A 655 -4.52 -18.01 19.52
N GLN A 656 -5.20 -17.33 18.59
CA GLN A 656 -6.57 -17.66 18.19
C GLN A 656 -6.64 -19.07 17.57
N SER A 657 -5.69 -19.43 16.70
CA SER A 657 -5.62 -20.76 16.09
C SER A 657 -5.41 -21.84 17.15
N PHE A 658 -4.47 -21.63 18.08
CA PHE A 658 -4.18 -22.56 19.17
C PHE A 658 -5.37 -22.71 20.13
N ALA A 659 -6.10 -21.63 20.38
CA ALA A 659 -7.31 -21.67 21.20
C ALA A 659 -8.45 -22.48 20.58
N GLY A 660 -8.45 -22.67 19.26
CA GLY A 660 -9.40 -23.55 18.58
C GLY A 660 -9.20 -25.03 18.88
N GLU A 661 -8.01 -25.42 19.36
CA GLU A 661 -7.68 -26.80 19.76
C GLU A 661 -7.77 -26.99 21.29
N VAL A 662 -7.47 -25.94 22.07
CA VAL A 662 -7.37 -26.03 23.54
C VAL A 662 -8.19 -24.95 24.23
N ARG A 663 -9.23 -25.36 24.98
CA ARG A 663 -10.14 -24.42 25.67
C ARG A 663 -9.46 -23.46 26.64
N PHE A 664 -8.43 -23.88 27.38
CA PHE A 664 -7.73 -22.99 28.34
C PHE A 664 -7.03 -21.82 27.64
N ALA A 665 -6.62 -21.97 26.39
CA ALA A 665 -5.97 -20.89 25.63
C ALA A 665 -6.91 -19.71 25.33
N ASN A 666 -8.24 -19.86 25.51
CA ASN A 666 -9.17 -18.73 25.47
C ASN A 666 -8.87 -17.67 26.53
N ALA A 667 -8.39 -18.05 27.72
CA ALA A 667 -7.98 -17.09 28.73
C ALA A 667 -6.74 -16.29 28.28
N LEU A 668 -5.80 -16.94 27.59
CA LEU A 668 -4.60 -16.28 27.06
C LEU A 668 -4.94 -15.21 26.03
N GLN A 669 -6.03 -15.37 25.27
CA GLN A 669 -6.47 -14.38 24.27
C GLN A 669 -6.72 -12.99 24.89
N TYR A 670 -7.14 -12.93 26.16
CA TYR A 670 -7.29 -11.69 26.92
C TYR A 670 -6.02 -11.31 27.68
N ALA A 671 -5.34 -12.28 28.27
CA ALA A 671 -4.15 -12.04 29.08
C ALA A 671 -3.01 -11.43 28.26
N ALA A 672 -2.79 -11.90 27.02
CA ALA A 672 -1.72 -11.41 26.16
C ALA A 672 -1.80 -9.90 25.84
N PRO A 673 -2.90 -9.37 25.27
CA PRO A 673 -2.98 -7.93 24.98
C PRO A 673 -2.99 -7.08 26.25
N LEU A 674 -3.58 -7.55 27.36
CA LEU A 674 -3.54 -6.85 28.65
C LEU A 674 -2.14 -6.79 29.24
N PHE A 675 -1.37 -7.87 29.13
CA PHE A 675 0.02 -7.92 29.55
C PHE A 675 0.88 -6.96 28.74
N CYS A 676 0.73 -6.94 27.42
CA CYS A 676 1.41 -5.98 26.56
C CYS A 676 1.02 -4.53 26.92
N LEU A 677 -0.28 -4.24 27.03
CA LEU A 677 -0.77 -2.90 27.40
C LEU A 677 -0.21 -2.44 28.75
N GLY A 678 -0.30 -3.28 29.78
CA GLY A 678 0.20 -2.99 31.12
C GLY A 678 1.73 -2.86 31.16
N GLY A 679 2.45 -3.76 30.49
CA GLY A 679 3.89 -3.72 30.36
C GLY A 679 4.38 -2.43 29.70
N PHE A 680 3.77 -2.05 28.57
CA PHE A 680 4.11 -0.80 27.89
C PHE A 680 3.75 0.44 28.72
N ALA A 681 2.62 0.43 29.42
CA ALA A 681 2.23 1.48 30.34
C ALA A 681 3.23 1.66 31.49
N LEU A 682 3.70 0.56 32.09
CA LEU A 682 4.69 0.57 33.16
C LEU A 682 6.05 1.06 32.66
N LEU A 683 6.50 0.57 31.52
CA LEU A 683 7.76 1.03 30.90
C LEU A 683 7.70 2.52 30.59
N TYR A 684 6.59 3.00 30.01
CA TYR A 684 6.39 4.41 29.70
C TYR A 684 6.42 5.27 30.97
N TRP A 685 5.78 4.82 32.03
CA TRP A 685 5.81 5.51 33.32
C TRP A 685 7.22 5.54 33.93
N SER A 686 7.97 4.45 33.82
CA SER A 686 9.34 4.35 34.34
C SER A 686 10.35 5.24 33.59
N ALA A 687 10.12 5.45 32.29
CA ALA A 687 10.97 6.26 31.43
C ALA A 687 10.67 7.78 31.51
N ALA A 688 9.56 8.18 32.15
CA ALA A 688 9.21 9.59 32.28
C ALA A 688 10.17 10.31 33.26
N PRO A 689 10.73 11.48 32.88
CA PRO A 689 11.69 12.20 33.71
C PRO A 689 11.05 12.62 35.04
N ARG A 690 11.54 12.05 36.16
CA ARG A 690 11.06 12.38 37.50
C ARG A 690 11.50 13.80 37.85
N ARG A 691 10.56 14.67 38.26
CA ARG A 691 10.86 15.94 38.93
C ARG A 691 11.78 15.65 40.13
N ARG A 692 13.09 15.92 40.02
CA ARG A 692 13.90 16.18 41.21
C ARG A 692 13.35 17.48 41.80
N ARG A 693 12.47 17.37 42.80
CA ARG A 693 12.19 18.48 43.72
C ARG A 693 13.53 18.86 44.34
N ARG A 694 14.23 19.84 43.78
CA ARG A 694 15.25 20.56 44.54
C ARG A 694 14.49 21.22 45.67
N ALA A 695 14.63 20.67 46.87
CA ALA A 695 14.29 21.40 48.08
C ALA A 695 15.06 22.72 48.01
N ILE A 696 14.32 23.81 47.86
CA ILE A 696 14.85 25.14 48.12
C ILE A 696 15.01 25.16 49.64
N ALA A 697 16.20 24.82 50.12
CA ALA A 697 16.59 25.14 51.48
C ALA A 697 16.78 26.67 51.50
N ALA A 698 15.94 27.31 52.32
CA ALA A 698 15.96 28.73 52.62
C ALA A 698 17.23 29.12 53.39
#